data_AF-F6PKZ4-F1
#
_entry.id   AF-F6PKZ4-F1
#
_cell.length_a   1.000
_cell.length_b   1.000
_cell.length_c   1.000
_cell.angle_alpha   90.00
_cell.angle_beta   90.00
_cell.angle_gamma   90.00
#
_symmetry.space_group_name_H-M   'P 1'
#
loop_
_entity.id
_entity.type
_entity.pdbx_description
1 polymer ?
#
loop_
_entity_poly.entity_id
_entity_poly.type
_entity_poly.pdbx_seq_one_letter_code
_entity_poly.pdbx_strand_id
1 'polypeptide(L)'
;MEKFGMNFGGGPSKKDLLETIESQKKQLLQYQARLKDVVRAYKSLLKEKEALEASLKVLSVSHEADAGPPGPSPPPADPTDDRCSTHSEDSTGTATSLETAGSLTSTKGEPGAEDERLAAGPPLPKSEEASGSESGVSTSSGDVPAGGGEADRRLHQLKTQLATLTSSLATVTQEKSRMEASYQADKKKMKQDLEDAGRRAEEEKDRLEGELKGLHEQMAEIKARLITQQHDRAQEQGDHAVMLRELQKLLQGERALRQDMELRLEETREALAGRAFAADQVEGFELQTKQLLFEVEELKSQLQALREEKSRPDPRLQELQEETARLKSHFQAQLHQEMRKTALAEDQLRQHSQMEEQRVAALEGQVSEVSELLGTYEKAKQKDQLAIQKLKDRILQLDMENKTLALAASSRSPLDSPSEEASLDVNVLKDKMEKLRRLLQVASRKSQAALDVEKLSEMEILPSSETADGEKATALYYQQELKQLKEEFERYKTRAQVVLKSKATKDGNLAKELEEAQEQLAELKEKYISLRLSCEELERQRRQEAEEWRQELVRLQQAHRQELDRSQLEFRDQMAKLEEELHKQRDRALAVLSEKDLELEQLRSVALTSGLQGHKAPPGWGGGEDGSDSSSDSLTQALHLAAANEPTFFLYAEQLARKEVEITALRKQRHKLEMEVHQLQDRLLVEGEQHREEVCALQGHIEKSFRDQSREGANLEYLKNIIYRFLTLPDSLGRQQTLTAILTILHFSPEEKQDIMRVPASSSWWPSGKR
;
A
#
# COMPACT_ATOMS: atom_id res chain seq x y z
N MET A 1 -3.68 11.28 32.48
CA MET A 1 -2.38 10.57 32.61
C MET A 1 -2.00 10.36 34.09
N GLU A 2 -2.98 10.24 35.00
CA GLU A 2 -2.77 10.37 36.47
C GLU A 2 -2.45 9.05 37.19
N LYS A 3 -2.25 7.94 36.46
CA LYS A 3 -1.99 6.62 37.06
C LYS A 3 -0.53 6.40 37.49
N PHE A 4 0.37 7.34 37.21
CA PHE A 4 1.71 7.37 37.76
C PHE A 4 1.79 8.49 38.79
N GLY A 5 2.08 8.14 40.06
CA GLY A 5 2.20 9.06 41.19
C GLY A 5 3.45 9.95 41.15
N MET A 6 3.82 10.42 39.96
CA MET A 6 4.90 11.38 39.77
C MET A 6 4.36 12.77 40.05
N ASN A 7 4.36 13.13 41.34
CA ASN A 7 4.25 14.52 41.75
C ASN A 7 5.45 15.26 41.15
N PHE A 8 5.29 15.86 39.97
CA PHE A 8 6.25 16.82 39.43
C PHE A 8 6.36 17.95 40.45
N GLY A 9 7.41 17.92 41.26
CA GLY A 9 7.67 18.91 42.28
C GLY A 9 7.67 20.27 41.61
N GLY A 10 6.71 21.12 41.97
CA GLY A 10 6.60 22.46 41.40
C GLY A 10 7.92 23.16 41.59
N GLY A 11 8.62 23.45 40.48
CA GLY A 11 9.89 24.16 40.52
C GLY A 11 9.72 25.47 41.30
N PRO A 12 10.77 25.94 41.99
CA PRO A 12 10.70 27.14 42.83
C PRO A 12 9.99 28.25 42.06
N SER A 13 8.93 28.79 42.65
CA SER A 13 8.00 29.65 41.92
C SER A 13 8.72 30.89 41.41
N LYS A 14 8.12 31.61 40.46
CA LYS A 14 8.67 32.89 39.99
C LYS A 14 8.94 33.87 41.14
N LYS A 15 8.22 33.76 42.27
CA LYS A 15 8.49 34.53 43.48
C LYS A 15 9.75 34.04 44.21
N ASP A 16 9.89 32.74 44.42
CA ASP A 16 11.01 32.13 45.16
C ASP A 16 12.34 32.29 44.38
N LEU A 17 12.27 32.26 43.05
CA LEU A 17 13.40 32.60 42.17
C LEU A 17 13.78 34.08 42.25
N LEU A 18 12.83 35.00 42.40
CA LEU A 18 13.13 36.42 42.63
C LEU A 18 13.72 36.66 44.02
N GLU A 19 13.20 35.98 45.05
CA GLU A 19 13.68 36.09 46.43
C GLU A 19 15.09 35.51 46.61
N THR A 20 15.41 34.42 45.91
CA THR A 20 16.78 33.88 45.83
C THR A 20 17.73 34.76 45.02
N ILE A 21 17.28 35.38 43.91
CA ILE A 21 18.08 36.39 43.19
C ILE A 21 18.35 37.62 44.08
N GLU A 22 17.39 38.05 44.90
CA GLU A 22 17.60 39.13 45.86
C GLU A 22 18.56 38.75 46.99
N SER A 23 18.48 37.54 47.53
CA SER A 23 19.41 37.08 48.58
C SER A 23 20.84 36.96 48.03
N GLN A 24 21.00 36.44 46.80
CA GLN A 24 22.29 36.41 46.09
C GLN A 24 22.84 37.82 45.82
N LYS A 25 22.01 38.79 45.42
CA LYS A 25 22.42 40.20 45.29
C LYS A 25 22.89 40.79 46.63
N LYS A 26 22.18 40.52 47.72
CA LYS A 26 22.56 40.94 49.09
C LYS A 26 23.89 40.32 49.52
N GLN A 27 24.11 39.03 49.24
CA GLN A 27 25.38 38.33 49.49
C GLN A 27 26.53 38.90 48.64
N LEU A 28 26.33 39.13 47.33
CA LEU A 28 27.34 39.72 46.45
C LEU A 28 27.78 41.11 46.92
N LEU A 29 26.86 41.95 47.41
CA LEU A 29 27.20 43.25 48.01
C LEU A 29 28.02 43.09 49.31
N GLN A 30 27.70 42.12 50.15
CA GLN A 30 28.49 41.82 51.36
C GLN A 30 29.89 41.30 51.02
N TYR A 31 30.03 40.42 50.02
CA TYR A 31 31.34 39.96 49.54
C TYR A 31 32.12 41.11 48.88
N GLN A 32 31.48 42.01 48.13
CA GLN A 32 32.14 43.18 47.56
C GLN A 32 32.64 44.15 48.65
N ALA A 33 31.89 44.32 49.76
CA ALA A 33 32.33 45.11 50.90
C ALA A 33 33.53 44.44 51.59
N ARG A 34 33.42 43.16 51.97
CA ARG A 34 34.51 42.38 52.57
C ARG A 34 35.78 42.39 51.71
N LEU A 35 35.65 42.27 50.38
CA LEU A 35 36.78 42.33 49.46
C LEU A 35 37.43 43.72 49.42
N LYS A 36 36.65 44.80 49.47
CA LYS A 36 37.19 46.18 49.60
C LYS A 36 37.97 46.38 50.90
N ASP A 37 37.49 45.79 52.00
CA ASP A 37 38.17 45.87 53.30
C ASP A 37 39.42 44.97 53.36
N VAL A 38 39.39 43.77 52.76
CA VAL A 38 40.59 42.92 52.59
C VAL A 38 41.63 43.59 51.71
N VAL A 39 41.23 44.23 50.60
CA VAL A 39 42.16 45.01 49.75
C VAL A 39 42.70 46.24 50.49
N ARG A 40 41.93 46.83 51.40
CA ARG A 40 42.42 47.92 52.28
C ARG A 40 43.44 47.41 53.29
N ALA A 41 43.17 46.28 53.96
CA ALA A 41 44.07 45.63 54.90
C ALA A 41 45.36 45.14 54.23
N TYR A 42 45.28 44.59 53.02
CA TYR A 42 46.47 44.24 52.23
C TYR A 42 47.30 45.48 51.85
N LYS A 43 46.65 46.61 51.55
CA LYS A 43 47.33 47.90 51.29
C LYS A 43 47.90 48.58 52.53
N SER A 44 47.39 48.32 53.74
CA SER A 44 48.08 48.75 54.97
C SER A 44 49.23 47.81 55.31
N LEU A 45 49.05 46.49 55.20
CA LEU A 45 50.10 45.50 55.43
C LEU A 45 51.29 45.68 54.47
N LEU A 46 51.05 46.04 53.21
CA LEU A 46 52.13 46.42 52.28
C LEU A 46 52.92 47.63 52.76
N LYS A 47 52.25 48.68 53.27
CA LYS A 47 52.92 49.88 53.81
C LYS A 47 53.66 49.61 55.12
N GLU A 48 53.12 48.74 55.96
CA GLU A 48 53.77 48.27 57.17
C GLU A 48 55.01 47.43 56.82
N LYS A 49 54.92 46.56 55.80
CA LYS A 49 56.07 45.84 55.24
C LYS A 49 57.13 46.82 54.69
N GLU A 50 56.75 47.79 53.85
CA GLU A 50 57.65 48.81 53.30
C GLU A 50 58.34 49.62 54.40
N ALA A 51 57.62 49.98 55.46
CA ALA A 51 58.17 50.67 56.63
C ALA A 51 59.11 49.78 57.46
N LEU A 52 58.81 48.48 57.59
CA LEU A 52 59.68 47.51 58.26
C LEU A 52 60.94 47.20 57.44
N GLU A 53 60.84 47.09 56.11
CA GLU A 53 62.00 46.93 55.21
C GLU A 53 62.89 48.17 55.22
N ALA A 54 62.30 49.38 55.25
CA ALA A 54 63.04 50.63 55.44
C ALA A 54 63.74 50.67 56.81
N SER A 55 63.05 50.25 57.88
CA SER A 55 63.61 50.18 59.24
C SER A 55 64.74 49.15 59.34
N LEU A 56 64.58 47.97 58.76
CA LEU A 56 65.63 46.94 58.65
C LEU A 56 66.82 47.48 57.86
N LYS A 57 66.61 48.20 56.75
CA LYS A 57 67.69 48.77 55.96
C LYS A 57 68.48 49.83 56.73
N VAL A 58 67.81 50.66 57.54
CA VAL A 58 68.47 51.61 58.45
C VAL A 58 69.24 50.87 59.56
N LEU A 59 68.68 49.80 60.13
CA LEU A 59 69.36 48.99 61.14
C LEU A 59 70.58 48.24 60.58
N SER A 60 70.50 47.67 59.38
CA SER A 60 71.64 47.02 58.71
C SER A 60 72.77 48.01 58.43
N VAL A 61 72.45 49.19 57.89
CA VAL A 61 73.45 50.27 57.69
C VAL A 61 74.04 50.75 59.02
N SER A 62 73.24 50.76 60.10
CA SER A 62 73.74 51.06 61.45
C SER A 62 74.64 49.96 62.03
N HIS A 63 74.42 48.70 61.63
CA HIS A 63 75.21 47.55 62.07
C HIS A 63 76.55 47.44 61.32
N GLU A 64 76.55 47.72 60.01
CA GLU A 64 77.78 47.80 59.20
C GLU A 64 78.67 48.99 59.62
N ALA A 65 78.10 50.06 60.18
CA ALA A 65 78.84 51.22 60.69
C ALA A 65 79.63 50.96 61.99
N ASP A 66 79.33 49.89 62.73
CA ASP A 66 79.99 49.52 64.00
C ASP A 66 81.00 48.36 63.84
N ALA A 67 81.19 47.86 62.60
CA ALA A 67 82.04 46.71 62.28
C ALA A 67 83.35 47.14 61.58
N GLY A 68 84.48 47.04 62.30
CA GLY A 68 85.81 47.38 61.77
C GLY A 68 86.39 46.39 60.75
N PRO A 69 87.42 46.79 59.97
CA PRO A 69 87.97 46.02 58.84
C PRO A 69 88.80 44.77 59.25
N PRO A 70 89.03 43.81 58.31
CA PRO A 70 89.21 42.39 58.64
C PRO A 70 90.66 41.88 58.78
N GLY A 71 90.79 40.66 59.34
CA GLY A 71 92.01 39.83 59.37
C GLY A 71 91.76 38.37 58.87
N PRO A 72 92.81 37.59 58.55
CA PRO A 72 92.72 36.37 57.73
C PRO A 72 92.41 35.06 58.48
N SER A 73 92.09 34.01 57.70
CA SER A 73 91.70 32.65 58.13
C SER A 73 92.85 31.75 58.60
N PRO A 74 92.52 30.62 59.27
CA PRO A 74 92.59 29.33 58.58
C PRO A 74 91.43 28.33 58.90
N PRO A 75 91.31 27.19 58.18
CA PRO A 75 90.20 26.21 58.25
C PRO A 75 90.63 24.84 58.86
N PRO A 76 89.85 23.73 58.77
CA PRO A 76 88.39 23.54 58.88
C PRO A 76 87.98 22.45 59.92
N ALA A 77 86.69 22.38 60.29
CA ALA A 77 86.03 21.17 60.81
C ALA A 77 84.49 21.27 60.68
N ASP A 78 83.81 20.20 60.29
CA ASP A 78 82.34 20.11 60.21
C ASP A 78 81.68 19.95 61.60
N PRO A 79 80.36 20.22 61.72
CA PRO A 79 79.46 19.06 61.79
C PRO A 79 78.06 19.22 61.13
N THR A 80 77.63 18.13 60.49
CA THR A 80 76.26 17.54 60.39
C THR A 80 75.01 18.43 60.23
N ASP A 81 74.21 18.09 59.20
CA ASP A 81 72.73 18.04 59.13
C ASP A 81 71.90 19.07 59.93
N ASP A 82 71.17 19.94 59.21
CA ASP A 82 69.77 19.63 58.83
C ASP A 82 69.14 20.76 57.99
N ARG A 83 68.74 20.51 56.73
CA ARG A 83 67.61 21.21 56.05
C ARG A 83 67.26 20.69 54.64
N CYS A 84 65.95 20.63 54.44
CA CYS A 84 65.19 20.19 53.28
C CYS A 84 65.75 20.52 51.88
N SER A 85 65.70 19.51 51.00
CA SER A 85 65.81 19.61 49.55
C SER A 85 64.81 20.61 48.95
N THR A 86 65.26 21.41 47.97
CA THR A 86 64.40 22.17 47.03
C THR A 86 64.87 21.98 45.58
N HIS A 87 64.51 20.83 45.02
CA HIS A 87 64.50 20.51 43.59
C HIS A 87 63.18 19.79 43.29
N SER A 88 62.54 19.89 42.12
CA SER A 88 62.66 20.81 40.98
C SER A 88 61.48 20.51 40.04
N GLU A 89 60.86 21.50 39.42
CA GLU A 89 59.71 21.28 38.53
C GLU A 89 60.14 20.75 37.14
N ASP A 90 59.70 19.55 36.74
CA ASP A 90 59.38 19.21 35.34
C ASP A 90 58.64 17.86 35.21
N SER A 91 58.37 17.44 33.97
CA SER A 91 57.81 16.18 33.47
C SER A 91 56.27 16.07 33.46
N THR A 92 55.71 16.52 32.33
CA THR A 92 54.34 16.18 31.91
C THR A 92 54.31 14.82 31.20
N GLY A 93 53.30 14.01 31.53
CA GLY A 93 52.75 12.96 30.66
C GLY A 93 53.54 11.65 30.49
N THR A 94 52.82 10.54 30.65
CA THR A 94 52.80 9.38 29.74
C THR A 94 51.55 8.56 30.07
N ALA A 95 50.99 7.85 29.09
CA ALA A 95 49.73 7.11 29.21
C ALA A 95 49.95 5.58 29.12
N THR A 96 48.82 4.86 28.99
CA THR A 96 48.67 3.44 28.59
C THR A 96 48.70 2.36 29.67
N SER A 97 47.69 1.49 29.56
CA SER A 97 47.68 0.05 29.89
C SER A 97 47.82 -0.40 31.36
N LEU A 98 47.38 -1.61 31.74
CA LEU A 98 46.18 -2.40 31.40
C LEU A 98 46.15 -3.57 32.41
N GLU A 99 44.99 -4.22 32.56
CA GLU A 99 44.83 -5.62 33.00
C GLU A 99 45.23 -6.11 34.42
N THR A 100 44.17 -6.49 35.15
CA THR A 100 43.90 -7.90 35.55
C THR A 100 44.24 -8.39 36.97
N ALA A 101 43.16 -8.75 37.68
CA ALA A 101 43.02 -9.64 38.83
C ALA A 101 43.67 -9.23 40.19
N GLY A 102 43.03 -9.49 41.34
CA GLY A 102 41.65 -9.95 41.57
C GLY A 102 41.45 -10.65 42.91
N SER A 103 40.20 -10.69 43.39
CA SER A 103 39.73 -11.47 44.56
C SER A 103 40.28 -11.08 45.94
N LEU A 104 39.68 -11.47 47.08
CA LEU A 104 38.27 -11.58 47.50
C LEU A 104 38.26 -11.86 49.02
N THR A 105 37.08 -11.82 49.67
CA THR A 105 36.81 -12.21 51.07
C THR A 105 37.46 -11.34 52.17
N SER A 106 37.06 -11.37 53.45
CA SER A 106 35.75 -11.45 54.15
C SER A 106 35.99 -11.94 55.58
N THR A 107 35.58 -11.15 56.59
CA THR A 107 35.10 -11.57 57.94
C THR A 107 36.01 -12.36 58.91
N LYS A 108 35.81 -12.04 60.21
CA LYS A 108 35.73 -12.93 61.41
C LYS A 108 36.96 -12.99 62.34
N GLY A 109 36.77 -12.64 63.63
CA GLY A 109 37.65 -13.11 64.72
C GLY A 109 37.84 -12.25 65.98
N GLU A 110 36.80 -12.08 66.82
CA GLU A 110 36.97 -12.00 68.29
C GLU A 110 36.80 -13.43 68.89
N PRO A 111 36.97 -13.74 70.21
CA PRO A 111 37.30 -12.90 71.39
C PRO A 111 38.38 -13.49 72.36
N GLY A 112 38.60 -12.84 73.52
CA GLY A 112 39.36 -13.31 74.71
C GLY A 112 40.51 -12.35 75.11
N ALA A 113 40.68 -11.79 76.32
CA ALA A 113 40.24 -12.11 77.71
C ALA A 113 40.93 -13.37 78.30
N GLU A 114 41.48 -13.44 79.53
CA GLU A 114 41.54 -12.57 80.76
C GLU A 114 42.95 -12.72 81.42
N ASP A 115 43.47 -12.02 82.45
CA ASP A 115 43.09 -10.86 83.30
C ASP A 115 44.37 -9.96 83.54
N GLU A 116 44.84 -9.35 84.65
CA GLU A 116 44.49 -9.18 86.08
C GLU A 116 45.13 -7.88 86.66
N ARG A 117 44.68 -7.41 87.84
CA ARG A 117 45.30 -6.38 88.76
C ARG A 117 45.37 -4.91 88.26
N LEU A 118 44.37 -4.06 88.51
CA LEU A 118 44.05 -3.35 89.78
C LEU A 118 45.24 -2.58 90.44
N ALA A 119 45.10 -1.35 90.98
CA ALA A 119 44.05 -0.31 90.89
C ALA A 119 44.50 1.02 91.59
N ALA A 120 43.91 2.15 91.16
CA ALA A 120 43.58 3.39 91.93
C ALA A 120 44.60 4.18 92.81
N GLY A 121 44.54 5.52 92.72
CA GLY A 121 44.68 6.42 93.90
C GLY A 121 45.81 7.48 93.93
N PRO A 122 45.49 8.80 93.88
CA PRO A 122 46.38 9.92 94.24
C PRO A 122 45.96 10.61 95.58
N PRO A 123 46.66 11.66 96.11
CA PRO A 123 48.08 12.06 96.03
C PRO A 123 48.72 12.44 97.41
N LEU A 124 50.01 12.88 97.42
CA LEU A 124 50.72 13.64 98.49
C LEU A 124 50.99 12.90 99.85
N PRO A 125 51.81 13.43 100.80
CA PRO A 125 53.01 14.29 100.73
C PRO A 125 54.22 13.76 101.60
N LYS A 126 55.35 14.50 101.64
CA LYS A 126 56.37 14.68 102.74
C LYS A 126 57.75 15.10 102.14
N SER A 127 58.72 15.72 102.85
CA SER A 127 58.93 16.09 104.27
C SER A 127 59.40 17.58 104.38
N GLU A 128 59.12 18.37 105.43
CA GLU A 128 59.86 18.55 106.73
C GLU A 128 61.31 19.09 106.52
N GLU A 129 61.88 20.09 107.23
CA GLU A 129 61.79 20.63 108.61
C GLU A 129 62.13 22.16 108.66
N ALA A 130 62.03 22.96 109.75
CA ALA A 130 61.34 22.91 111.06
C ALA A 130 61.34 24.32 111.73
N SER A 131 60.56 24.50 112.82
CA SER A 131 60.59 25.62 113.81
C SER A 131 60.24 27.04 113.32
N GLY A 132 59.54 27.92 114.04
CA GLY A 132 59.14 27.97 115.46
C GLY A 132 60.19 28.71 116.31
N SER A 133 59.89 29.59 117.26
CA SER A 133 58.66 30.27 117.71
C SER A 133 59.11 31.43 118.65
N GLU A 134 58.18 32.12 119.32
CA GLU A 134 58.42 32.98 120.51
C GLU A 134 59.20 34.30 120.30
N SER A 135 59.08 35.33 121.15
CA SER A 135 58.16 35.57 122.28
C SER A 135 57.83 37.08 122.38
N GLY A 136 56.94 37.45 123.31
CA GLY A 136 56.80 38.81 123.81
C GLY A 136 56.56 38.81 125.32
N VAL A 137 57.15 39.78 126.04
CA VAL A 137 56.92 39.95 127.49
C VAL A 137 57.11 41.43 127.90
N SER A 138 56.60 41.78 129.07
CA SER A 138 56.56 43.14 129.61
C SER A 138 57.38 43.28 130.90
N THR A 139 57.54 44.55 131.34
CA THR A 139 57.74 45.03 132.73
C THR A 139 59.09 44.88 133.45
N SER A 140 59.33 45.90 134.28
CA SER A 140 60.13 46.01 135.51
C SER A 140 61.54 46.66 135.50
N SER A 141 61.56 47.82 136.18
CA SER A 141 62.61 48.53 136.94
C SER A 141 63.92 47.83 137.33
N GLY A 142 65.03 48.60 137.38
CA GLY A 142 66.18 48.30 138.26
C GLY A 142 67.49 49.08 138.01
N ASP A 143 67.71 50.15 138.79
CA ASP A 143 69.02 50.76 139.15
C ASP A 143 70.03 51.30 138.11
N VAL A 144 70.97 52.08 138.67
CA VAL A 144 71.94 53.03 138.08
C VAL A 144 73.22 52.91 138.94
N PRO A 145 74.46 52.80 138.40
CA PRO A 145 75.13 54.02 137.91
C PRO A 145 76.14 53.93 136.74
N ALA A 146 76.17 55.04 136.00
CA ALA A 146 77.32 55.70 135.37
C ALA A 146 78.29 54.88 134.47
N GLY A 147 78.32 55.19 133.15
CA GLY A 147 79.49 54.84 132.33
C GLY A 147 79.46 54.95 130.80
N GLY A 148 78.31 55.04 130.11
CA GLY A 148 78.30 54.77 128.64
C GLY A 148 77.32 55.54 127.74
N GLY A 149 76.58 56.53 128.25
CA GLY A 149 75.31 57.00 127.66
C GLY A 149 75.30 57.57 126.22
N GLU A 150 76.43 57.83 125.58
CA GLU A 150 76.46 58.18 124.15
C GLU A 150 76.62 56.99 123.21
N ALA A 151 77.43 55.99 123.60
CA ALA A 151 77.69 54.81 122.78
C ALA A 151 76.37 54.03 122.58
N ASP A 152 75.65 53.76 123.67
CA ASP A 152 74.37 53.06 123.61
C ASP A 152 73.31 53.80 122.79
N ARG A 153 73.24 55.13 122.85
CA ARG A 153 72.27 55.90 122.05
C ARG A 153 72.53 55.76 120.55
N ARG A 154 73.80 55.84 120.13
CA ARG A 154 74.19 55.62 118.73
C ARG A 154 73.96 54.16 118.32
N LEU A 155 74.23 53.20 119.21
CA LEU A 155 74.00 51.76 118.98
C LEU A 155 72.51 51.44 118.81
N HIS A 156 71.62 52.07 119.59
CA HIS A 156 70.17 51.95 119.42
C HIS A 156 69.67 52.62 118.13
N GLN A 157 70.22 53.77 117.73
CA GLN A 157 69.89 54.42 116.45
C GLN A 157 70.34 53.58 115.24
N LEU A 158 71.52 52.97 115.31
CA LEU A 158 71.99 52.03 114.28
C LEU A 158 71.14 50.76 114.25
N LYS A 159 70.69 50.24 115.40
CA LYS A 159 69.74 49.11 115.48
C LYS A 159 68.39 49.44 114.83
N THR A 160 67.81 50.62 115.06
CA THR A 160 66.54 50.99 114.43
C THR A 160 66.69 51.26 112.94
N GLN A 161 67.78 51.91 112.51
CA GLN A 161 68.10 52.08 111.08
C GLN A 161 68.30 50.73 110.38
N LEU A 162 69.05 49.79 110.99
CA LEU A 162 69.24 48.44 110.46
C LEU A 162 67.90 47.68 110.39
N ALA A 163 67.07 47.73 111.42
CA ALA A 163 65.74 47.12 111.40
C ALA A 163 64.83 47.71 110.31
N THR A 164 64.85 49.03 110.11
CA THR A 164 64.11 49.70 109.01
C THR A 164 64.64 49.26 107.65
N LEU A 165 65.97 49.18 107.47
CA LEU A 165 66.58 48.70 106.23
C LEU A 165 66.24 47.23 105.96
N THR A 166 66.35 46.35 106.95
CA THR A 166 65.95 44.94 106.85
C THR A 166 64.46 44.79 106.51
N SER A 167 63.58 45.60 107.11
CA SER A 167 62.16 45.63 106.77
C SER A 167 61.91 46.08 105.32
N SER A 168 62.58 47.14 104.86
CA SER A 168 62.48 47.60 103.47
C SER A 168 63.07 46.60 102.47
N LEU A 169 64.12 45.88 102.84
CA LEU A 169 64.68 44.81 102.01
C LEU A 169 63.71 43.62 101.95
N ALA A 170 63.08 43.26 103.07
CA ALA A 170 62.08 42.20 103.11
C ALA A 170 60.84 42.55 102.24
N THR A 171 60.32 43.77 102.29
CA THR A 171 59.20 44.18 101.43
C THR A 171 59.59 44.27 99.95
N VAL A 172 60.79 44.77 99.62
CA VAL A 172 61.32 44.76 98.24
C VAL A 172 61.53 43.32 97.75
N THR A 173 62.01 42.41 98.58
CA THR A 173 62.14 40.98 98.23
C THR A 173 60.77 40.29 98.09
N GLN A 174 59.78 40.66 98.90
CA GLN A 174 58.42 40.14 98.80
C GLN A 174 57.70 40.65 97.53
N GLU A 175 57.77 41.95 97.23
CA GLU A 175 57.20 42.48 95.98
C GLU A 175 57.99 42.00 94.75
N LYS A 176 59.32 41.81 94.85
CA LYS A 176 60.09 41.13 93.80
C LYS A 176 59.57 39.71 93.56
N SER A 177 59.43 38.88 94.60
CA SER A 177 58.98 37.49 94.43
C SER A 177 57.53 37.42 93.92
N ARG A 178 56.68 38.37 94.32
CA ARG A 178 55.33 38.56 93.80
C ARG A 178 55.31 38.91 92.31
N MET A 179 56.16 39.85 91.88
CA MET A 179 56.31 40.24 90.47
C MET A 179 56.95 39.14 89.61
N GLU A 180 57.89 38.37 90.16
CA GLU A 180 58.45 37.18 89.50
C GLU A 180 57.40 36.07 89.38
N ALA A 181 56.55 35.87 90.39
CA ALA A 181 55.45 34.91 90.34
C ALA A 181 54.36 35.33 89.34
N SER A 182 53.98 36.61 89.28
CA SER A 182 53.01 37.10 88.28
C SER A 182 53.59 37.01 86.87
N TYR A 183 54.85 37.42 86.65
CA TYR A 183 55.52 37.25 85.35
C TYR A 183 55.60 35.77 84.92
N GLN A 184 55.85 34.84 85.84
CA GLN A 184 55.81 33.40 85.54
C GLN A 184 54.39 32.91 85.23
N ALA A 185 53.36 33.43 85.89
CA ALA A 185 51.97 33.12 85.59
C ALA A 185 51.55 33.67 84.22
N ASP A 186 51.85 34.93 83.93
CA ASP A 186 51.58 35.56 82.63
C ASP A 186 52.34 34.87 81.50
N LYS A 187 53.60 34.47 81.71
CA LYS A 187 54.39 33.70 80.74
C LYS A 187 53.82 32.30 80.48
N LYS A 188 53.22 31.66 81.47
CA LYS A 188 52.48 30.38 81.28
C LYS A 188 51.16 30.62 80.55
N LYS A 189 50.41 31.66 80.94
CA LYS A 189 49.15 32.02 80.30
C LYS A 189 49.34 32.37 78.83
N MET A 190 50.30 33.22 78.49
CA MET A 190 50.61 33.59 77.10
C MET A 190 51.04 32.38 76.25
N LYS A 191 51.70 31.38 76.84
CA LYS A 191 51.94 30.10 76.15
C LYS A 191 50.65 29.33 75.89
N GLN A 192 49.79 29.19 76.90
CA GLN A 192 48.51 28.51 76.75
C GLN A 192 47.59 29.25 75.74
N ASP A 193 47.50 30.58 75.81
CA ASP A 193 46.72 31.41 74.88
C ASP A 193 47.23 31.23 73.42
N LEU A 194 48.55 31.05 73.22
CA LEU A 194 49.14 30.73 71.91
C LEU A 194 48.89 29.28 71.47
N GLU A 195 48.99 28.30 72.37
CA GLU A 195 48.68 26.88 72.08
C GLU A 195 47.19 26.70 71.74
N ASP A 196 46.29 27.35 72.47
CA ASP A 196 44.86 27.32 72.21
C ASP A 196 44.48 28.09 70.92
N ALA A 197 45.21 29.16 70.58
CA ALA A 197 45.07 29.83 69.29
C ALA A 197 45.57 28.96 68.13
N GLY A 198 46.68 28.22 68.33
CA GLY A 198 47.20 27.25 67.37
C GLY A 198 46.20 26.13 67.08
N ARG A 199 45.69 25.46 68.11
CA ARG A 199 44.66 24.41 67.98
C ARG A 199 43.42 24.89 67.23
N ARG A 200 42.93 26.11 67.52
CA ARG A 200 41.80 26.70 66.79
C ARG A 200 42.13 26.94 65.31
N ALA A 201 43.33 27.40 64.99
CA ALA A 201 43.75 27.58 63.61
C ALA A 201 43.88 26.25 62.85
N GLU A 202 44.34 25.19 63.53
CA GLU A 202 44.38 23.82 63.01
C GLU A 202 42.95 23.27 62.79
N GLU A 203 42.05 23.42 63.77
CA GLU A 203 40.64 23.01 63.64
C GLU A 203 39.92 23.71 62.48
N GLU A 204 40.05 25.04 62.33
CA GLU A 204 39.40 25.74 61.20
C GLU A 204 40.05 25.36 59.86
N LYS A 205 41.38 25.09 59.83
CA LYS A 205 42.05 24.57 58.63
C LYS A 205 41.50 23.20 58.24
N ASP A 206 41.36 22.27 59.19
CA ASP A 206 40.89 20.92 58.91
C ASP A 206 39.41 20.90 58.50
N ARG A 207 38.58 21.80 59.05
CA ARG A 207 37.21 22.03 58.58
C ARG A 207 37.19 22.54 57.13
N LEU A 208 37.99 23.55 56.79
CA LEU A 208 38.10 24.08 55.43
C LEU A 208 38.65 23.04 54.44
N GLU A 209 39.61 22.20 54.86
CA GLU A 209 40.06 21.06 54.07
C GLU A 209 38.93 20.03 53.85
N GLY A 210 38.09 19.78 54.86
CA GLY A 210 36.90 18.93 54.75
C GLY A 210 35.87 19.49 53.76
N GLU A 211 35.57 20.78 53.83
CA GLU A 211 34.69 21.48 52.89
C GLU A 211 35.25 21.42 51.45
N LEU A 212 36.54 21.65 51.27
CA LEU A 212 37.20 21.54 49.96
C LEU A 212 37.15 20.11 49.39
N LYS A 213 37.33 19.07 50.23
CA LYS A 213 37.20 17.67 49.83
C LYS A 213 35.76 17.34 49.42
N GLY A 214 34.76 17.73 50.22
CA GLY A 214 33.35 17.54 49.89
C GLY A 214 32.90 18.29 48.63
N LEU A 215 33.39 19.51 48.39
CA LEU A 215 33.15 20.25 47.15
C LEU A 215 33.84 19.59 45.95
N HIS A 216 35.03 19.01 46.14
CA HIS A 216 35.72 18.25 45.08
C HIS A 216 34.94 16.97 44.70
N GLU A 217 34.43 16.24 45.69
CA GLU A 217 33.59 15.05 45.49
C GLU A 217 32.28 15.40 44.78
N GLN A 218 31.59 16.47 45.18
CA GLN A 218 30.39 16.98 44.47
C GLN A 218 30.71 17.38 43.03
N MET A 219 31.85 18.06 42.79
CA MET A 219 32.31 18.40 41.45
C MET A 219 32.67 17.16 40.61
N ALA A 220 33.20 16.10 41.22
CA ALA A 220 33.46 14.82 40.55
C ALA A 220 32.15 14.10 40.21
N GLU A 221 31.17 14.08 41.12
CA GLU A 221 29.86 13.48 40.89
C GLU A 221 29.08 14.22 39.78
N ILE A 222 29.06 15.56 39.82
CA ILE A 222 28.42 16.38 38.77
C ILE A 222 29.09 16.15 37.41
N LYS A 223 30.43 16.02 37.35
CA LYS A 223 31.13 15.64 36.11
C LYS A 223 30.74 14.24 35.63
N ALA A 224 30.67 13.25 36.53
CA ALA A 224 30.27 11.89 36.18
C ALA A 224 28.84 11.85 35.62
N ARG A 225 27.88 12.49 36.32
CA ARG A 225 26.48 12.63 35.88
C ARG A 225 26.35 13.39 34.55
N LEU A 226 27.22 14.37 34.28
CA LEU A 226 27.26 15.05 32.99
C LEU A 226 27.80 14.15 31.87
N ILE A 227 28.83 13.35 32.15
CA ILE A 227 29.41 12.40 31.18
C ILE A 227 28.41 11.30 30.84
N THR A 228 27.69 10.73 31.80
CA THR A 228 26.62 9.76 31.50
C THR A 228 25.54 10.41 30.63
N GLN A 229 25.01 11.58 31.02
CA GLN A 229 24.03 12.31 30.20
C GLN A 229 24.52 12.75 28.81
N GLN A 230 25.84 12.79 28.57
CA GLN A 230 26.40 13.00 27.24
C GLN A 230 26.45 11.69 26.44
N HIS A 231 26.78 10.58 27.09
CA HIS A 231 26.72 9.25 26.48
C HIS A 231 25.29 8.83 26.15
N ASP A 232 24.36 8.99 27.09
CA ASP A 232 22.93 8.68 26.93
C ASP A 232 22.35 9.42 25.71
N ARG A 233 22.57 10.74 25.62
CA ARG A 233 22.13 11.55 24.47
C ARG A 233 22.81 11.18 23.15
N ALA A 234 24.08 10.75 23.19
CA ALA A 234 24.78 10.29 21.99
C ALA A 234 24.24 8.93 21.52
N GLN A 235 23.84 8.06 22.44
CA GLN A 235 23.14 6.81 22.14
C GLN A 235 21.74 7.09 21.58
N GLU A 236 20.94 7.95 22.22
CA GLU A 236 19.63 8.39 21.71
C GLU A 236 19.73 8.95 20.28
N GLN A 237 20.73 9.78 19.99
CA GLN A 237 21.00 10.29 18.64
C GLN A 237 21.41 9.18 17.66
N GLY A 238 22.16 8.17 18.12
CA GLY A 238 22.48 6.97 17.34
C GLY A 238 21.24 6.15 16.99
N ASP A 239 20.39 5.87 17.98
CA ASP A 239 19.14 5.11 17.84
C ASP A 239 18.13 5.86 16.95
N HIS A 240 17.99 7.17 17.11
CA HIS A 240 17.23 8.02 16.19
C HIS A 240 17.77 7.97 14.76
N ALA A 241 19.10 7.96 14.57
CA ALA A 241 19.70 7.83 13.25
C ALA A 241 19.50 6.43 12.65
N VAL A 242 19.43 5.36 13.45
CA VAL A 242 19.06 4.01 12.98
C VAL A 242 17.59 3.99 12.57
N MET A 243 16.68 4.44 13.44
CA MET A 243 15.25 4.54 13.18
C MET A 243 14.93 5.36 11.91
N LEU A 244 15.62 6.48 11.68
CA LEU A 244 15.46 7.28 10.46
C LEU A 244 15.92 6.53 9.20
N ARG A 245 17.00 5.74 9.26
CA ARG A 245 17.42 4.88 8.12
C ARG A 245 16.42 3.75 7.88
N GLU A 246 15.82 3.20 8.92
CA GLU A 246 14.80 2.15 8.81
C GLU A 246 13.49 2.69 8.23
N LEU A 247 13.02 3.85 8.70
CA LEU A 247 11.88 4.56 8.12
C LEU A 247 12.14 4.95 6.65
N GLN A 248 13.36 5.36 6.29
CA GLN A 248 13.74 5.60 4.90
C GLN A 248 13.70 4.33 4.05
N LYS A 249 14.20 3.19 4.56
CA LYS A 249 14.11 1.88 3.88
C LYS A 249 12.66 1.42 3.69
N LEU A 250 11.81 1.57 4.73
CA LEU A 250 10.39 1.25 4.64
C LEU A 250 9.68 2.14 3.61
N LEU A 251 9.92 3.45 3.64
CA LEU A 251 9.38 4.41 2.67
C LEU A 251 9.85 4.11 1.23
N GLN A 252 11.09 3.64 1.05
CA GLN A 252 11.60 3.18 -0.26
C GLN A 252 10.90 1.89 -0.69
N GLY A 253 10.71 0.92 0.22
CA GLY A 253 9.96 -0.30 -0.02
C GLY A 253 8.49 -0.05 -0.40
N GLU A 254 7.80 0.83 0.32
CA GLU A 254 6.43 1.25 0.00
C GLU A 254 6.35 1.94 -1.37
N ARG A 255 7.34 2.75 -1.74
CA ARG A 255 7.42 3.38 -3.07
C ARG A 255 7.64 2.35 -4.18
N ALA A 256 8.54 1.38 -3.98
CA ALA A 256 8.77 0.29 -4.93
C ALA A 256 7.53 -0.59 -5.09
N LEU A 257 6.93 -1.04 -3.97
CA LEU A 257 5.68 -1.82 -3.98
C LEU A 257 4.52 -1.05 -4.63
N ARG A 258 4.44 0.26 -4.42
CA ARG A 258 3.47 1.12 -5.12
C ARG A 258 3.74 1.14 -6.62
N GLN A 259 4.98 1.31 -7.05
CA GLN A 259 5.36 1.31 -8.48
C GLN A 259 5.06 -0.05 -9.13
N ASP A 260 5.39 -1.17 -8.48
CA ASP A 260 5.04 -2.53 -8.95
C ASP A 260 3.52 -2.70 -9.13
N MET A 261 2.71 -2.14 -8.21
CA MET A 261 1.25 -2.22 -8.30
C MET A 261 0.66 -1.23 -9.32
N GLU A 262 1.27 -0.05 -9.51
CA GLU A 262 0.89 0.90 -10.55
C GLU A 262 1.18 0.31 -11.95
N LEU A 263 2.34 -0.31 -12.15
CA LEU A 263 2.68 -1.05 -13.37
C LEU A 263 1.71 -2.20 -13.65
N ARG A 264 1.39 -3.05 -12.65
CA ARG A 264 0.38 -4.12 -12.81
C ARG A 264 -1.02 -3.59 -13.12
N LEU A 265 -1.37 -2.40 -12.61
CA LEU A 265 -2.62 -1.72 -12.96
C LEU A 265 -2.59 -1.16 -14.38
N GLU A 266 -1.42 -0.79 -14.91
CA GLU A 266 -1.24 -0.37 -16.30
C GLU A 266 -1.28 -1.59 -17.24
N GLU A 267 -0.53 -2.66 -16.97
CA GLU A 267 -0.61 -3.94 -17.70
C GLU A 267 -2.05 -4.48 -17.80
N THR A 268 -2.80 -4.43 -16.69
CA THR A 268 -4.21 -4.90 -16.69
C THR A 268 -5.16 -3.95 -17.39
N ARG A 269 -4.91 -2.63 -17.38
CA ARG A 269 -5.65 -1.65 -18.22
C ARG A 269 -5.37 -1.86 -19.70
N GLU A 270 -4.12 -2.09 -20.09
CA GLU A 270 -3.74 -2.38 -21.48
C GLU A 270 -4.35 -3.71 -21.95
N ALA A 271 -4.33 -4.74 -21.12
CA ALA A 271 -5.00 -6.01 -21.41
C ALA A 271 -6.52 -5.87 -21.55
N LEU A 272 -7.16 -4.98 -20.77
CA LEU A 272 -8.58 -4.66 -20.92
C LEU A 272 -8.86 -3.81 -22.16
N ALA A 273 -8.01 -2.85 -22.51
CA ALA A 273 -8.13 -2.05 -23.72
C ALA A 273 -7.95 -2.90 -24.99
N GLY A 274 -6.99 -3.84 -24.98
CA GLY A 274 -6.81 -4.82 -26.05
C GLY A 274 -8.00 -5.77 -26.20
N ARG A 275 -8.64 -6.16 -25.09
CA ARG A 275 -9.91 -6.93 -25.11
C ARG A 275 -11.09 -6.09 -25.62
N ALA A 276 -11.17 -4.82 -25.28
CA ALA A 276 -12.20 -3.91 -25.80
C ALA A 276 -12.05 -3.74 -27.32
N PHE A 277 -10.84 -3.45 -27.80
CA PHE A 277 -10.56 -3.36 -29.24
C PHE A 277 -10.82 -4.68 -30.00
N ALA A 278 -10.60 -5.83 -29.36
CA ALA A 278 -10.98 -7.13 -29.92
C ALA A 278 -12.52 -7.33 -29.94
N ALA A 279 -13.25 -6.83 -28.92
CA ALA A 279 -14.70 -6.83 -28.92
C ALA A 279 -15.28 -5.91 -30.00
N ASP A 280 -14.75 -4.69 -30.16
CA ASP A 280 -15.12 -3.75 -31.23
C ASP A 280 -14.96 -4.39 -32.63
N GLN A 281 -13.89 -5.16 -32.84
CA GLN A 281 -13.70 -5.93 -34.07
C GLN A 281 -14.75 -7.04 -34.23
N VAL A 282 -15.08 -7.78 -33.16
CA VAL A 282 -16.13 -8.81 -33.19
C VAL A 282 -17.49 -8.19 -33.48
N GLU A 283 -17.84 -7.04 -32.89
CA GLU A 283 -19.06 -6.29 -33.22
C GLU A 283 -19.06 -5.84 -34.70
N GLY A 284 -17.92 -5.40 -35.22
CA GLY A 284 -17.73 -5.10 -36.65
C GLY A 284 -17.99 -6.31 -37.55
N PHE A 285 -17.44 -7.48 -37.22
CA PHE A 285 -17.67 -8.72 -37.96
C PHE A 285 -19.11 -9.22 -37.79
N GLU A 286 -19.74 -9.04 -36.64
CA GLU A 286 -21.16 -9.33 -36.43
C GLU A 286 -22.05 -8.45 -37.29
N LEU A 287 -21.76 -7.15 -37.41
CA LEU A 287 -22.51 -6.23 -38.26
C LEU A 287 -22.38 -6.61 -39.74
N GLN A 288 -21.17 -6.96 -40.20
CA GLN A 288 -20.96 -7.50 -41.55
C GLN A 288 -21.71 -8.82 -41.76
N THR A 289 -21.72 -9.70 -40.76
CA THR A 289 -22.47 -10.97 -40.81
C THR A 289 -23.97 -10.73 -40.89
N LYS A 290 -24.51 -9.77 -40.12
CA LYS A 290 -25.93 -9.37 -40.15
C LYS A 290 -26.31 -8.76 -41.50
N GLN A 291 -25.42 -7.97 -42.12
CA GLN A 291 -25.60 -7.43 -43.48
C GLN A 291 -25.63 -8.55 -44.52
N LEU A 292 -24.64 -9.45 -44.52
CA LEU A 292 -24.59 -10.59 -45.43
C LEU A 292 -25.77 -11.55 -45.25
N LEU A 293 -26.28 -11.74 -44.02
CA LEU A 293 -27.49 -12.51 -43.76
C LEU A 293 -28.73 -11.82 -44.37
N PHE A 294 -28.86 -10.49 -44.24
CA PHE A 294 -29.93 -9.74 -44.87
C PHE A 294 -29.87 -9.81 -46.40
N GLU A 295 -28.69 -9.62 -47.01
CA GLU A 295 -28.48 -9.79 -48.46
C GLU A 295 -28.85 -11.22 -48.92
N VAL A 296 -28.48 -12.25 -48.15
CA VAL A 296 -28.83 -13.64 -48.43
C VAL A 296 -30.33 -13.91 -48.26
N GLU A 297 -31.03 -13.25 -47.35
CA GLU A 297 -32.49 -13.32 -47.21
C GLU A 297 -33.23 -12.56 -48.31
N GLU A 298 -32.71 -11.39 -48.72
CA GLU A 298 -33.24 -10.65 -49.86
C GLU A 298 -33.06 -11.46 -51.16
N LEU A 299 -31.86 -12.00 -51.43
CA LEU A 299 -31.61 -12.87 -52.58
C LEU A 299 -32.46 -14.14 -52.55
N LYS A 300 -32.72 -14.74 -51.36
CA LYS A 300 -33.66 -15.86 -51.23
C LYS A 300 -35.08 -15.43 -51.60
N SER A 301 -35.55 -14.27 -51.14
CA SER A 301 -36.92 -13.79 -51.41
C SER A 301 -37.10 -13.38 -52.88
N GLN A 302 -36.14 -12.70 -53.48
CA GLN A 302 -36.10 -12.41 -54.92
C GLN A 302 -36.11 -13.71 -55.75
N LEU A 303 -35.33 -14.73 -55.34
CA LEU A 303 -35.26 -16.01 -56.03
C LEU A 303 -36.53 -16.86 -55.81
N GLN A 304 -37.21 -16.71 -54.68
CA GLN A 304 -38.56 -17.25 -54.45
C GLN A 304 -39.59 -16.56 -55.34
N ALA A 305 -39.62 -15.21 -55.40
CA ALA A 305 -40.51 -14.46 -56.29
C ALA A 305 -40.30 -14.84 -57.76
N LEU A 306 -39.06 -14.94 -58.23
CA LEU A 306 -38.73 -15.39 -59.59
C LEU A 306 -39.07 -16.87 -59.85
N ARG A 307 -39.13 -17.72 -58.82
CA ARG A 307 -39.67 -19.08 -58.92
C ARG A 307 -41.20 -19.07 -58.99
N GLU A 308 -41.86 -18.23 -58.19
CA GLU A 308 -43.31 -18.08 -58.20
C GLU A 308 -43.79 -17.55 -59.55
N GLU A 309 -43.18 -16.48 -60.07
CA GLU A 309 -43.47 -15.94 -61.41
C GLU A 309 -43.26 -16.98 -62.53
N LYS A 310 -42.22 -17.82 -62.44
CA LYS A 310 -41.99 -18.92 -63.39
C LYS A 310 -42.89 -20.14 -63.16
N SER A 311 -43.53 -20.24 -62.00
CA SER A 311 -44.49 -21.31 -61.68
C SER A 311 -45.93 -20.95 -62.06
N ARG A 312 -46.23 -19.65 -62.20
CA ARG A 312 -47.46 -19.19 -62.84
C ARG A 312 -47.41 -19.63 -64.31
N PRO A 313 -48.39 -20.39 -64.82
CA PRO A 313 -48.43 -20.72 -66.24
C PRO A 313 -48.54 -19.42 -67.05
N ASP A 314 -47.85 -19.36 -68.19
CA ASP A 314 -47.90 -18.20 -69.09
C ASP A 314 -49.38 -17.87 -69.40
N PRO A 315 -49.85 -16.63 -69.17
CA PRO A 315 -51.24 -16.26 -69.43
C PRO A 315 -51.66 -16.58 -70.87
N ARG A 316 -50.74 -16.53 -71.85
CA ARG A 316 -51.01 -16.92 -73.24
C ARG A 316 -51.21 -18.43 -73.40
N LEU A 317 -50.55 -19.25 -72.60
CA LEU A 317 -50.81 -20.69 -72.56
C LEU A 317 -52.15 -21.00 -71.88
N GLN A 318 -52.54 -20.23 -70.86
CA GLN A 318 -53.87 -20.36 -70.26
C GLN A 318 -54.97 -19.90 -71.23
N GLU A 319 -54.81 -18.76 -71.90
CA GLU A 319 -55.70 -18.28 -72.96
C GLU A 319 -55.83 -19.32 -74.09
N LEU A 320 -54.72 -19.91 -74.57
CA LEU A 320 -54.73 -20.97 -75.58
C LEU A 320 -55.40 -22.27 -75.07
N GLN A 321 -55.25 -22.61 -73.78
CA GLN A 321 -55.97 -23.74 -73.18
C GLN A 321 -57.48 -23.47 -73.11
N GLU A 322 -57.89 -22.25 -72.76
CA GLU A 322 -59.30 -21.86 -72.79
C GLU A 322 -59.86 -21.80 -74.22
N GLU A 323 -59.14 -21.25 -75.19
CA GLU A 323 -59.53 -21.25 -76.60
C GLU A 323 -59.67 -22.66 -77.16
N THR A 324 -58.70 -23.54 -76.91
CA THR A 324 -58.80 -24.94 -77.35
C THR A 324 -59.89 -25.72 -76.61
N ALA A 325 -60.21 -25.39 -75.36
CA ALA A 325 -61.36 -25.96 -74.64
C ALA A 325 -62.71 -25.45 -75.21
N ARG A 326 -62.83 -24.15 -75.45
CA ARG A 326 -64.00 -23.52 -76.10
C ARG A 326 -64.22 -24.10 -77.51
N LEU A 327 -63.15 -24.28 -78.29
CA LEU A 327 -63.19 -24.87 -79.62
C LEU A 327 -63.56 -26.36 -79.60
N LYS A 328 -63.02 -27.15 -78.66
CA LYS A 328 -63.44 -28.55 -78.44
C LYS A 328 -64.92 -28.64 -78.09
N SER A 329 -65.41 -27.80 -77.19
CA SER A 329 -66.83 -27.71 -76.81
C SER A 329 -67.72 -27.33 -78.00
N HIS A 330 -67.27 -26.37 -78.82
CA HIS A 330 -67.97 -25.99 -80.05
C HIS A 330 -68.06 -27.14 -81.06
N PHE A 331 -66.96 -27.86 -81.31
CA PHE A 331 -66.97 -29.03 -82.20
C PHE A 331 -67.80 -30.19 -81.63
N GLN A 332 -67.82 -30.41 -80.32
CA GLN A 332 -68.71 -31.40 -79.67
C GLN A 332 -70.19 -31.00 -79.86
N ALA A 333 -70.53 -29.73 -79.71
CA ALA A 333 -71.89 -29.22 -79.95
C ALA A 333 -72.30 -29.34 -81.42
N GLN A 334 -71.40 -29.04 -82.37
CA GLN A 334 -71.63 -29.26 -83.81
C GLN A 334 -71.83 -30.75 -84.12
N LEU A 335 -70.98 -31.64 -83.59
CA LEU A 335 -71.11 -33.09 -83.79
C LEU A 335 -72.48 -33.59 -83.30
N HIS A 336 -72.92 -33.16 -82.11
CA HIS A 336 -74.26 -33.49 -81.60
C HIS A 336 -75.40 -32.87 -82.43
N GLN A 337 -75.19 -31.72 -83.09
CA GLN A 337 -76.18 -31.15 -84.00
C GLN A 337 -76.29 -31.95 -85.30
N GLU A 338 -75.16 -32.37 -85.90
CA GLU A 338 -75.18 -33.23 -87.09
C GLU A 338 -75.74 -34.63 -86.76
N MET A 339 -75.39 -35.24 -85.62
CA MET A 339 -76.00 -36.49 -85.15
C MET A 339 -77.53 -36.39 -85.01
N ARG A 340 -78.06 -35.24 -84.57
CA ARG A 340 -79.51 -35.01 -84.50
C ARG A 340 -80.14 -34.86 -85.87
N LYS A 341 -79.47 -34.19 -86.82
CA LYS A 341 -79.94 -34.09 -88.21
C LYS A 341 -79.95 -35.46 -88.91
N THR A 342 -78.90 -36.28 -88.74
CA THR A 342 -78.84 -37.62 -89.33
C THR A 342 -79.90 -38.53 -88.72
N ALA A 343 -80.11 -38.51 -87.40
CA ALA A 343 -81.19 -39.27 -86.76
C ALA A 343 -82.58 -38.88 -87.29
N LEU A 344 -82.87 -37.58 -87.45
CA LEU A 344 -84.12 -37.10 -88.04
C LEU A 344 -84.28 -37.52 -89.51
N ALA A 345 -83.20 -37.54 -90.29
CA ALA A 345 -83.21 -38.02 -91.67
C ALA A 345 -83.41 -39.56 -91.75
N GLU A 346 -82.81 -40.33 -90.84
CA GLU A 346 -83.07 -41.77 -90.72
C GLU A 346 -84.53 -42.05 -90.35
N ASP A 347 -85.12 -41.29 -89.43
CA ASP A 347 -86.53 -41.48 -89.03
C ASP A 347 -87.51 -41.11 -90.15
N GLN A 348 -87.19 -40.08 -90.96
CA GLN A 348 -87.92 -39.80 -92.20
C GLN A 348 -87.78 -40.95 -93.22
N LEU A 349 -86.59 -41.55 -93.35
CA LEU A 349 -86.37 -42.71 -94.22
C LEU A 349 -87.12 -43.96 -93.72
N ARG A 350 -87.15 -44.20 -92.40
CA ARG A 350 -87.93 -45.27 -91.76
C ARG A 350 -89.43 -45.10 -92.02
N GLN A 351 -89.95 -43.87 -91.89
CA GLN A 351 -91.34 -43.57 -92.22
C GLN A 351 -91.63 -43.82 -93.71
N HIS A 352 -90.74 -43.42 -94.62
CA HIS A 352 -90.90 -43.70 -96.05
C HIS A 352 -90.85 -45.20 -96.37
N SER A 353 -89.99 -45.97 -95.69
CA SER A 353 -89.94 -47.43 -95.81
C SER A 353 -91.28 -48.05 -95.36
N GLN A 354 -91.79 -47.67 -94.18
CA GLN A 354 -93.06 -48.16 -93.66
C GLN A 354 -94.25 -47.83 -94.57
N MET A 355 -94.26 -46.67 -95.23
CA MET A 355 -95.32 -46.30 -96.17
C MET A 355 -95.25 -47.11 -97.48
N GLU A 356 -94.05 -47.40 -98.00
CA GLU A 356 -93.88 -48.27 -99.16
C GLU A 356 -94.14 -49.75 -98.81
N GLU A 357 -93.76 -50.21 -97.61
CA GLU A 357 -94.10 -51.54 -97.09
C GLU A 357 -95.62 -51.74 -96.96
N GLN A 358 -96.35 -50.74 -96.41
CA GLN A 358 -97.81 -50.76 -96.37
C GLN A 358 -98.44 -50.78 -97.77
N ARG A 359 -97.86 -50.05 -98.72
CA ARG A 359 -98.30 -50.03 -100.12
C ARG A 359 -98.02 -51.35 -100.83
N VAL A 360 -96.88 -51.99 -100.58
CA VAL A 360 -96.56 -53.34 -101.07
C VAL A 360 -97.56 -54.34 -100.49
N ALA A 361 -97.79 -54.34 -99.18
CA ALA A 361 -98.78 -55.22 -98.54
C ALA A 361 -100.22 -55.00 -99.10
N ALA A 362 -100.60 -53.77 -99.44
CA ALA A 362 -101.87 -53.48 -100.10
C ALA A 362 -101.95 -54.00 -101.54
N LEU A 363 -100.84 -53.93 -102.30
CA LEU A 363 -100.73 -54.51 -103.64
C LEU A 363 -100.71 -56.04 -103.60
N GLU A 364 -100.03 -56.65 -102.63
CA GLU A 364 -100.05 -58.09 -102.36
C GLU A 364 -101.47 -58.56 -101.98
N GLY A 365 -102.20 -57.76 -101.21
CA GLY A 365 -103.63 -57.95 -100.94
C GLY A 365 -104.48 -57.97 -102.22
N GLN A 366 -104.34 -56.95 -103.08
CA GLN A 366 -105.05 -56.91 -104.37
C GLN A 366 -104.67 -58.08 -105.31
N VAL A 367 -103.40 -58.51 -105.30
CA VAL A 367 -102.95 -59.69 -106.06
C VAL A 367 -103.54 -60.97 -105.49
N SER A 368 -103.72 -61.09 -104.17
CA SER A 368 -104.39 -62.24 -103.56
C SER A 368 -105.88 -62.26 -103.86
N GLU A 369 -106.59 -61.13 -103.78
CA GLU A 369 -107.99 -60.98 -104.18
C GLU A 369 -108.23 -61.38 -105.64
N VAL A 370 -107.38 -60.89 -106.57
CA VAL A 370 -107.45 -61.27 -107.99
C VAL A 370 -107.15 -62.76 -108.20
N SER A 371 -106.24 -63.33 -107.41
CA SER A 371 -105.91 -64.77 -107.46
C SER A 371 -107.05 -65.64 -106.95
N GLU A 372 -107.74 -65.22 -105.87
CA GLU A 372 -108.94 -65.91 -105.38
C GLU A 372 -110.08 -65.82 -106.40
N LEU A 373 -110.33 -64.64 -106.96
CA LEU A 373 -111.34 -64.44 -108.00
C LEU A 373 -111.07 -65.35 -109.21
N LEU A 374 -109.85 -65.37 -109.74
CA LEU A 374 -109.44 -66.28 -110.81
C LEU A 374 -109.69 -67.75 -110.43
N GLY A 375 -109.34 -68.13 -109.20
CA GLY A 375 -109.61 -69.45 -108.63
C GLY A 375 -111.10 -69.79 -108.50
N THR A 376 -112.00 -68.82 -108.34
CA THR A 376 -113.45 -69.05 -108.40
C THR A 376 -113.97 -69.17 -109.83
N TYR A 377 -113.46 -68.37 -110.77
CA TYR A 377 -113.83 -68.47 -112.19
C TYR A 377 -113.41 -69.81 -112.81
N GLU A 378 -112.21 -70.32 -112.48
CA GLU A 378 -111.75 -71.64 -112.93
C GLU A 378 -112.66 -72.76 -112.37
N LYS A 379 -113.08 -72.67 -111.10
CA LYS A 379 -114.04 -73.61 -110.48
C LYS A 379 -115.45 -73.51 -111.07
N ALA A 380 -115.89 -72.32 -111.49
CA ALA A 380 -117.18 -72.14 -112.17
C ALA A 380 -117.15 -72.76 -113.58
N LYS A 381 -116.15 -72.41 -114.39
CA LYS A 381 -115.86 -72.98 -115.71
C LYS A 381 -115.80 -74.51 -115.68
N GLN A 382 -115.17 -75.12 -114.66
CA GLN A 382 -115.17 -76.58 -114.48
C GLN A 382 -116.57 -77.16 -114.23
N LYS A 383 -117.43 -76.51 -113.44
CA LYS A 383 -118.83 -76.92 -113.24
C LYS A 383 -119.64 -76.82 -114.53
N ASP A 384 -119.49 -75.73 -115.26
CA ASP A 384 -120.20 -75.49 -116.53
C ASP A 384 -119.77 -76.51 -117.59
N GLN A 385 -118.48 -76.84 -117.66
CA GLN A 385 -117.95 -77.85 -118.57
C GLN A 385 -118.47 -79.26 -118.23
N LEU A 386 -118.65 -79.59 -116.95
CA LEU A 386 -119.34 -80.81 -116.50
C LEU A 386 -120.85 -80.80 -116.79
N ALA A 387 -121.51 -79.63 -116.74
CA ALA A 387 -122.93 -79.49 -117.09
C ALA A 387 -123.15 -79.64 -118.60
N ILE A 388 -122.27 -79.05 -119.42
CA ILE A 388 -122.25 -79.20 -120.88
C ILE A 388 -122.06 -80.68 -121.27
N GLN A 389 -121.21 -81.42 -120.54
CA GLN A 389 -121.04 -82.86 -120.75
C GLN A 389 -122.39 -83.60 -120.57
N LYS A 390 -123.03 -83.43 -119.41
CA LYS A 390 -124.33 -84.05 -119.09
C LYS A 390 -125.45 -83.68 -120.08
N LEU A 391 -125.45 -82.43 -120.58
CA LEU A 391 -126.44 -81.98 -121.56
C LEU A 391 -126.24 -82.64 -122.93
N LYS A 392 -124.99 -82.85 -123.36
CA LYS A 392 -124.69 -83.62 -124.59
C LYS A 392 -125.16 -85.07 -124.45
N ASP A 393 -124.88 -85.69 -123.31
CA ASP A 393 -125.31 -87.07 -123.04
C ASP A 393 -126.85 -87.21 -123.03
N ARG A 394 -127.58 -86.22 -122.49
CA ARG A 394 -129.06 -86.21 -122.50
C ARG A 394 -129.65 -85.95 -123.88
N ILE A 395 -129.02 -85.14 -124.74
CA ILE A 395 -129.45 -84.95 -126.14
C ILE A 395 -129.36 -86.27 -126.91
N LEU A 396 -128.25 -87.01 -126.75
CA LEU A 396 -128.07 -88.33 -127.38
C LEU A 396 -129.13 -89.36 -126.94
N GLN A 397 -129.59 -89.31 -125.69
CA GLN A 397 -130.74 -90.12 -125.25
C GLN A 397 -132.04 -89.71 -125.95
N LEU A 398 -132.35 -88.40 -125.98
CA LEU A 398 -133.60 -87.88 -126.55
C LEU A 398 -133.73 -88.17 -128.05
N ASP A 399 -132.63 -88.13 -128.81
CA ASP A 399 -132.63 -88.49 -130.25
C ASP A 399 -132.90 -89.99 -130.49
N MET A 400 -132.53 -90.87 -129.55
CA MET A 400 -132.88 -92.30 -129.59
C MET A 400 -134.36 -92.54 -129.19
N GLU A 401 -134.85 -91.83 -128.18
CA GLU A 401 -136.25 -91.86 -127.73
C GLU A 401 -137.19 -91.42 -128.89
N ASN A 402 -136.93 -90.25 -129.49
CA ASN A 402 -137.72 -89.68 -130.60
C ASN A 402 -137.84 -90.61 -131.82
N LYS A 403 -136.77 -91.32 -132.18
CA LYS A 403 -136.73 -92.19 -133.37
C LYS A 403 -137.60 -93.44 -133.23
N THR A 404 -137.92 -93.83 -131.99
CA THR A 404 -138.74 -95.00 -131.66
C THR A 404 -140.23 -94.64 -131.57
N LEU A 405 -140.55 -93.39 -131.22
CA LEU A 405 -141.91 -92.89 -131.04
C LEU A 405 -142.65 -92.60 -132.36
N ALA A 406 -141.95 -92.49 -133.49
CA ALA A 406 -142.55 -92.14 -134.79
C ALA A 406 -143.38 -93.26 -135.46
N LEU A 407 -143.49 -94.46 -134.86
CA LEU A 407 -144.13 -95.64 -135.45
C LEU A 407 -145.30 -96.22 -134.64
N ALA A 408 -145.71 -95.61 -133.52
CA ALA A 408 -146.81 -96.10 -132.68
C ALA A 408 -147.67 -94.95 -132.11
N ALA A 409 -149.00 -95.12 -132.14
CA ALA A 409 -150.04 -94.17 -131.68
C ALA A 409 -150.02 -92.78 -132.39
N SER A 410 -151.07 -92.30 -133.07
CA SER A 410 -152.50 -92.65 -133.11
C SER A 410 -153.25 -92.53 -131.77
N SER A 411 -154.03 -91.44 -131.65
CA SER A 411 -155.20 -91.20 -130.78
C SER A 411 -155.04 -90.53 -129.39
N ARG A 412 -155.76 -89.40 -129.23
CA ARG A 412 -156.49 -88.88 -128.02
C ARG A 412 -155.78 -88.30 -126.77
N SER A 413 -155.83 -86.96 -126.67
CA SER A 413 -156.53 -86.17 -125.60
C SER A 413 -155.97 -86.17 -124.13
N PRO A 414 -156.56 -85.50 -123.09
CA PRO A 414 -155.82 -84.47 -122.31
C PRO A 414 -155.90 -84.56 -120.75
N LEU A 415 -155.43 -83.50 -120.03
CA LEU A 415 -155.88 -82.96 -118.70
C LEU A 415 -154.91 -82.97 -117.46
N ASP A 416 -154.80 -81.79 -116.80
CA ASP A 416 -154.50 -81.36 -115.38
C ASP A 416 -153.37 -81.89 -114.41
N SER A 417 -152.58 -80.92 -113.88
CA SER A 417 -152.23 -80.67 -112.43
C SER A 417 -151.27 -81.64 -111.65
N PRO A 418 -150.96 -81.46 -110.32
CA PRO A 418 -150.47 -80.31 -109.50
C PRO A 418 -149.28 -80.68 -108.52
N SER A 419 -148.89 -79.80 -107.55
CA SER A 419 -148.60 -80.09 -106.09
C SER A 419 -147.60 -79.12 -105.38
N GLU A 420 -147.63 -79.08 -104.03
CA GLU A 420 -146.84 -78.21 -103.11
C GLU A 420 -146.02 -79.01 -102.05
N GLU A 421 -145.13 -78.38 -101.25
CA GLU A 421 -145.05 -78.40 -99.75
C GLU A 421 -143.81 -77.65 -99.14
N ALA A 422 -143.67 -77.56 -97.79
CA ALA A 422 -142.99 -76.45 -97.08
C ALA A 422 -142.24 -76.78 -95.74
N SER A 423 -142.16 -75.81 -94.79
CA SER A 423 -141.49 -75.78 -93.46
C SER A 423 -139.96 -75.50 -93.46
N LEU A 424 -139.23 -75.02 -92.42
CA LEU A 424 -139.42 -74.34 -91.10
C LEU A 424 -138.01 -73.74 -90.69
N ASP A 425 -137.65 -73.06 -89.58
CA ASP A 425 -138.17 -72.65 -88.25
C ASP A 425 -137.48 -71.31 -87.78
N VAL A 426 -137.95 -70.65 -86.70
CA VAL A 426 -137.27 -69.54 -86.00
C VAL A 426 -137.41 -69.63 -84.47
N ASN A 427 -136.29 -69.71 -83.70
CA ASN A 427 -136.06 -69.01 -82.40
C ASN A 427 -134.74 -69.35 -81.66
N VAL A 428 -134.07 -70.46 -82.00
CA VAL A 428 -133.23 -71.26 -81.07
C VAL A 428 -131.92 -70.64 -80.52
N LEU A 429 -131.44 -69.45 -80.94
CA LEU A 429 -130.13 -68.96 -80.44
C LEU A 429 -129.92 -67.43 -80.26
N LYS A 430 -130.92 -66.72 -79.72
CA LYS A 430 -130.66 -65.42 -79.05
C LYS A 430 -129.67 -65.57 -77.87
N ASP A 431 -129.62 -66.73 -77.25
CA ASP A 431 -128.94 -66.99 -75.97
C ASP A 431 -127.40 -66.91 -76.01
N LYS A 432 -126.77 -67.00 -77.19
CA LYS A 432 -125.31 -66.76 -77.29
C LYS A 432 -124.95 -65.28 -77.12
N MET A 433 -125.89 -64.36 -77.30
CA MET A 433 -125.66 -62.92 -77.13
C MET A 433 -125.41 -62.54 -75.65
N GLU A 434 -125.84 -63.37 -74.70
CA GLU A 434 -125.62 -63.12 -73.26
C GLU A 434 -124.20 -63.46 -72.78
N LYS A 435 -123.42 -64.26 -73.54
CA LYS A 435 -122.07 -64.69 -73.08
C LYS A 435 -121.03 -63.56 -73.11
N LEU A 436 -121.30 -62.46 -73.81
CA LEU A 436 -120.49 -61.23 -73.72
C LEU A 436 -120.74 -60.44 -72.41
N ARG A 437 -121.77 -60.79 -71.62
CA ARG A 437 -122.23 -59.98 -70.47
C ARG A 437 -121.53 -60.26 -69.14
N ARG A 438 -120.61 -61.25 -69.06
CA ARG A 438 -119.95 -61.66 -67.80
C ARG A 438 -118.47 -61.31 -67.65
N LEU A 439 -117.73 -61.07 -68.73
CA LEU A 439 -116.31 -60.67 -68.65
C LEU A 439 -116.08 -59.16 -68.62
N LEU A 440 -117.13 -58.35 -68.78
CA LEU A 440 -117.12 -56.92 -68.46
C LEU A 440 -117.13 -56.65 -66.94
N GLN A 441 -117.19 -57.70 -66.10
CA GLN A 441 -117.40 -57.60 -64.66
C GLN A 441 -116.18 -58.03 -63.80
N VAL A 442 -115.00 -58.11 -64.41
CA VAL A 442 -113.70 -58.00 -63.70
C VAL A 442 -113.08 -56.63 -63.95
N ALA A 443 -113.91 -55.59 -63.94
CA ALA A 443 -113.47 -54.22 -63.75
C ALA A 443 -112.95 -54.04 -62.31
N SER A 444 -112.13 -53.00 -62.11
CA SER A 444 -111.69 -52.52 -60.79
C SER A 444 -110.83 -53.48 -59.95
N ARG A 445 -109.52 -53.22 -59.96
CA ARG A 445 -108.80 -52.90 -58.72
C ARG A 445 -107.53 -52.07 -59.00
N LYS A 446 -107.36 -51.03 -58.17
CA LYS A 446 -106.21 -50.11 -58.07
C LYS A 446 -105.94 -49.18 -59.26
N SER A 447 -106.67 -48.06 -59.26
CA SER A 447 -106.02 -46.76 -59.43
C SER A 447 -105.50 -46.25 -58.07
N GLN A 448 -104.49 -45.37 -58.13
CA GLN A 448 -104.22 -44.23 -57.22
C GLN A 448 -103.84 -44.42 -55.73
N ALA A 449 -103.10 -43.38 -55.29
CA ALA A 449 -102.87 -42.85 -53.93
C ALA A 449 -101.91 -43.61 -52.98
N ALA A 450 -101.09 -42.93 -52.17
CA ALA A 450 -100.58 -41.53 -52.22
C ALA A 450 -99.45 -41.32 -51.19
N LEU A 451 -98.45 -40.47 -51.50
CA LEU A 451 -97.42 -39.92 -50.59
C LEU A 451 -96.44 -40.97 -49.98
N ASP A 452 -95.23 -40.66 -49.53
CA ASP A 452 -94.50 -39.38 -49.46
C ASP A 452 -92.96 -39.56 -49.58
N VAL A 453 -92.24 -38.46 -49.86
CA VAL A 453 -90.80 -38.17 -49.56
C VAL A 453 -89.64 -39.13 -50.00
N GLU A 454 -88.65 -38.53 -50.68
CA GLU A 454 -87.21 -38.87 -50.83
C GLU A 454 -86.67 -40.14 -51.58
N LYS A 455 -86.26 -39.88 -52.83
CA LYS A 455 -84.92 -40.20 -53.41
C LYS A 455 -84.37 -41.63 -53.27
N LEU A 456 -84.87 -42.50 -54.14
CA LEU A 456 -84.12 -43.47 -54.98
C LEU A 456 -82.71 -43.91 -54.49
N SER A 457 -82.68 -45.12 -53.92
CA SER A 457 -81.72 -46.16 -54.34
C SER A 457 -82.14 -46.70 -55.74
N GLU A 458 -81.49 -47.64 -56.43
CA GLU A 458 -80.58 -48.74 -56.07
C GLU A 458 -79.58 -49.03 -57.23
N MET A 459 -78.52 -49.79 -56.94
CA MET A 459 -78.07 -51.04 -57.60
C MET A 459 -76.71 -51.42 -56.93
N GLU A 460 -76.33 -52.67 -56.62
CA GLU A 460 -76.81 -53.99 -57.06
C GLU A 460 -76.39 -55.13 -56.07
N ILE A 461 -77.18 -56.21 -56.00
CA ILE A 461 -76.86 -57.60 -55.54
C ILE A 461 -76.73 -57.99 -54.03
N LEU A 462 -77.20 -59.23 -53.79
CA LEU A 462 -77.41 -60.03 -52.55
C LEU A 462 -77.42 -61.54 -53.02
N PRO A 463 -77.35 -62.64 -52.20
CA PRO A 463 -77.66 -62.75 -50.77
C PRO A 463 -76.85 -63.76 -49.87
N SER A 464 -77.05 -63.62 -48.56
CA SER A 464 -77.27 -64.65 -47.49
C SER A 464 -76.43 -65.93 -47.28
N SER A 465 -76.02 -66.09 -46.00
CA SER A 465 -76.12 -67.28 -45.11
C SER A 465 -75.20 -68.52 -45.18
N GLU A 466 -74.57 -68.76 -44.02
CA GLU A 466 -74.49 -70.01 -43.24
C GLU A 466 -73.71 -71.25 -43.76
N THR A 467 -72.64 -71.59 -43.02
CA THR A 467 -72.53 -72.89 -42.32
C THR A 467 -71.50 -72.82 -41.18
N ALA A 468 -71.56 -73.73 -40.21
CA ALA A 468 -70.77 -73.69 -38.96
C ALA A 468 -69.38 -74.36 -39.05
N ASP A 469 -68.69 -74.43 -37.89
CA ASP A 469 -67.45 -75.18 -37.56
C ASP A 469 -66.06 -74.49 -37.69
N GLY A 470 -65.97 -73.24 -38.15
CA GLY A 470 -64.67 -72.52 -38.19
C GLY A 470 -64.18 -71.86 -36.88
N GLU A 471 -65.11 -71.41 -36.02
CA GLU A 471 -64.86 -70.32 -35.06
C GLU A 471 -63.91 -70.63 -33.90
N LYS A 472 -63.69 -71.92 -33.58
CA LYS A 472 -62.85 -72.33 -32.44
C LYS A 472 -61.35 -72.05 -32.69
N ALA A 473 -60.92 -71.96 -33.95
CA ALA A 473 -59.54 -71.62 -34.28
C ALA A 473 -59.27 -70.11 -34.14
N THR A 474 -60.14 -69.27 -34.70
CA THR A 474 -60.02 -67.79 -34.63
C THR A 474 -60.21 -67.26 -33.22
N ALA A 475 -61.15 -67.80 -32.43
CA ALA A 475 -61.35 -67.39 -31.04
C ALA A 475 -60.11 -67.65 -30.15
N LEU A 476 -59.40 -68.76 -30.36
CA LEU A 476 -58.16 -69.06 -29.64
C LEU A 476 -57.01 -68.14 -30.10
N TYR A 477 -56.92 -67.85 -31.40
CA TYR A 477 -55.92 -66.95 -31.97
C TYR A 477 -56.03 -65.54 -31.36
N TYR A 478 -57.22 -64.92 -31.42
CA TYR A 478 -57.43 -63.59 -30.80
C TYR A 478 -57.24 -63.60 -29.28
N GLN A 479 -57.53 -64.71 -28.59
CA GLN A 479 -57.26 -64.84 -27.15
C GLN A 479 -55.74 -64.98 -26.86
N GLN A 480 -54.95 -65.46 -27.81
CA GLN A 480 -53.49 -65.55 -27.71
C GLN A 480 -52.82 -64.20 -27.99
N GLU A 481 -53.28 -63.46 -29.00
CA GLU A 481 -52.87 -62.07 -29.24
C GLU A 481 -53.20 -61.17 -28.04
N LEU A 482 -54.40 -61.31 -27.45
CA LEU A 482 -54.78 -60.60 -26.22
C LEU A 482 -53.95 -60.97 -24.98
N LYS A 483 -53.27 -62.12 -24.97
CA LYS A 483 -52.30 -62.48 -23.91
C LYS A 483 -50.94 -61.86 -24.21
N GLN A 484 -50.45 -61.96 -25.44
CA GLN A 484 -49.20 -61.33 -25.88
C GLN A 484 -49.23 -59.82 -25.65
N LEU A 485 -50.30 -59.13 -26.05
CA LEU A 485 -50.45 -57.68 -25.85
C LEU A 485 -50.48 -57.27 -24.36
N LYS A 486 -51.00 -58.14 -23.47
CA LYS A 486 -50.97 -57.93 -22.01
C LYS A 486 -49.58 -58.18 -21.42
N GLU A 487 -48.87 -59.21 -21.88
CA GLU A 487 -47.47 -59.43 -21.50
C GLU A 487 -46.57 -58.28 -21.98
N GLU A 488 -46.79 -57.76 -23.19
CA GLU A 488 -46.10 -56.58 -23.71
C GLU A 488 -46.43 -55.32 -22.93
N PHE A 489 -47.69 -55.13 -22.54
CA PHE A 489 -48.09 -54.02 -21.66
C PHE A 489 -47.42 -54.09 -20.27
N GLU A 490 -47.36 -55.27 -19.64
CA GLU A 490 -46.65 -55.44 -18.36
C GLU A 490 -45.12 -55.33 -18.52
N ARG A 491 -44.54 -55.79 -19.64
CA ARG A 491 -43.14 -55.55 -20.02
C ARG A 491 -42.86 -54.06 -20.25
N TYR A 492 -43.80 -53.31 -20.84
CA TYR A 492 -43.68 -51.87 -21.03
C TYR A 492 -43.80 -51.11 -19.70
N LYS A 493 -44.80 -51.44 -18.89
CA LYS A 493 -45.06 -50.88 -17.55
C LYS A 493 -43.87 -51.09 -16.60
N THR A 494 -43.28 -52.29 -16.59
CA THR A 494 -42.07 -52.56 -15.79
C THR A 494 -40.85 -51.80 -16.29
N ARG A 495 -40.60 -51.74 -17.62
CA ARG A 495 -39.54 -50.88 -18.20
C ARG A 495 -39.73 -49.41 -17.84
N ALA A 496 -40.94 -48.87 -18.02
CA ALA A 496 -41.27 -47.50 -17.69
C ALA A 496 -41.09 -47.20 -16.19
N GLN A 497 -41.47 -48.12 -15.31
CA GLN A 497 -41.27 -47.98 -13.86
C GLN A 497 -39.78 -48.03 -13.47
N VAL A 498 -38.95 -48.84 -14.14
CA VAL A 498 -37.49 -48.85 -13.94
C VAL A 498 -36.87 -47.56 -14.45
N VAL A 499 -37.27 -47.07 -15.63
CA VAL A 499 -36.82 -45.77 -16.15
C VAL A 499 -37.18 -44.64 -15.19
N LEU A 500 -38.44 -44.56 -14.75
CA LEU A 500 -38.90 -43.54 -13.79
C LEU A 500 -38.17 -43.61 -12.45
N LYS A 501 -37.92 -44.81 -11.90
CA LYS A 501 -37.11 -44.97 -10.68
C LYS A 501 -35.66 -44.52 -10.89
N SER A 502 -35.03 -44.96 -11.99
CA SER A 502 -33.64 -44.60 -12.31
C SER A 502 -33.48 -43.10 -12.59
N LYS A 503 -34.52 -42.46 -13.12
CA LYS A 503 -34.60 -41.01 -13.29
C LYS A 503 -34.77 -40.32 -11.94
N ALA A 504 -35.74 -40.71 -11.12
CA ALA A 504 -35.93 -40.14 -9.79
C ALA A 504 -34.68 -40.24 -8.89
N THR A 505 -33.90 -41.33 -8.97
CA THR A 505 -32.61 -41.44 -8.26
C THR A 505 -31.51 -40.57 -8.85
N LYS A 506 -31.53 -40.28 -10.15
CA LYS A 506 -30.56 -39.36 -10.79
C LYS A 506 -30.91 -37.91 -10.53
N ASP A 507 -32.18 -37.54 -10.72
CA ASP A 507 -32.72 -36.22 -10.41
C ASP A 507 -32.51 -35.90 -8.92
N GLY A 508 -32.67 -36.88 -8.03
CA GLY A 508 -32.39 -36.75 -6.60
C GLY A 508 -30.91 -36.68 -6.20
N ASN A 509 -29.99 -37.20 -7.02
CA ASN A 509 -28.55 -37.00 -6.82
C ASN A 509 -28.12 -35.63 -7.35
N LEU A 510 -28.59 -35.25 -8.55
CA LEU A 510 -28.37 -33.92 -9.14
C LEU A 510 -28.92 -32.80 -8.25
N ALA A 511 -30.03 -33.04 -7.55
CA ALA A 511 -30.56 -32.11 -6.55
C ALA A 511 -29.60 -31.91 -5.38
N LYS A 512 -28.94 -32.96 -4.88
CA LYS A 512 -27.92 -32.88 -3.82
C LYS A 512 -26.64 -32.23 -4.30
N GLU A 513 -26.15 -32.60 -5.48
CA GLU A 513 -24.99 -31.95 -6.10
C GLU A 513 -25.23 -30.44 -6.30
N LEU A 514 -26.47 -30.04 -6.58
CA LEU A 514 -26.89 -28.64 -6.66
C LEU A 514 -27.03 -27.96 -5.28
N GLU A 515 -27.44 -28.71 -4.24
CA GLU A 515 -27.57 -28.25 -2.85
C GLU A 515 -26.20 -28.06 -2.21
N GLU A 516 -25.31 -29.06 -2.29
CA GLU A 516 -23.89 -29.01 -1.91
C GLU A 516 -23.14 -27.87 -2.64
N ALA A 517 -23.41 -27.66 -3.94
CA ALA A 517 -22.85 -26.53 -4.68
C ALA A 517 -23.40 -25.18 -4.20
N GLN A 518 -24.67 -25.10 -3.79
CA GLN A 518 -25.25 -23.88 -3.21
C GLN A 518 -24.68 -23.58 -1.81
N GLU A 519 -24.47 -24.60 -0.98
CA GLU A 519 -23.80 -24.49 0.33
C GLU A 519 -22.36 -23.99 0.16
N GLN A 520 -21.57 -24.58 -0.74
CA GLN A 520 -20.21 -24.12 -1.04
C GLN A 520 -20.19 -22.66 -1.55
N LEU A 521 -21.18 -22.25 -2.33
CA LEU A 521 -21.31 -20.89 -2.86
C LEU A 521 -21.79 -19.91 -1.77
N ALA A 522 -22.58 -20.37 -0.79
CA ALA A 522 -22.90 -19.61 0.42
C ALA A 522 -21.67 -19.44 1.32
N GLU A 523 -20.93 -20.52 1.61
CA GLU A 523 -19.66 -20.46 2.34
C GLU A 523 -18.65 -19.51 1.68
N LEU A 524 -18.50 -19.54 0.35
CA LEU A 524 -17.61 -18.61 -0.35
C LEU A 524 -18.07 -17.14 -0.20
N LYS A 525 -19.38 -16.88 -0.21
CA LYS A 525 -19.93 -15.53 0.04
C LYS A 525 -19.67 -15.09 1.47
N GLU A 526 -19.87 -15.94 2.47
CA GLU A 526 -19.58 -15.62 3.87
C GLU A 526 -18.09 -15.38 4.11
N LYS A 527 -17.21 -16.22 3.54
CA LYS A 527 -15.75 -16.05 3.58
C LYS A 527 -15.30 -14.77 2.87
N TYR A 528 -15.94 -14.40 1.75
CA TYR A 528 -15.68 -13.14 1.07
C TYR A 528 -16.16 -11.92 1.88
N ILE A 529 -17.33 -12.00 2.52
CA ILE A 529 -17.87 -10.93 3.37
C ILE A 529 -17.00 -10.75 4.62
N SER A 530 -16.61 -11.82 5.31
CA SER A 530 -15.75 -11.73 6.49
C SER A 530 -14.34 -11.25 6.15
N LEU A 531 -13.75 -11.72 5.04
CA LEU A 531 -12.47 -11.20 4.56
C LEU A 531 -12.58 -9.71 4.22
N ARG A 532 -13.61 -9.28 3.50
CA ARG A 532 -13.87 -7.87 3.18
C ARG A 532 -14.01 -7.02 4.45
N LEU A 533 -14.79 -7.46 5.43
CA LEU A 533 -14.94 -6.75 6.71
C LEU A 533 -13.60 -6.64 7.44
N SER A 534 -12.79 -7.71 7.47
CA SER A 534 -11.45 -7.66 8.07
C SER A 534 -10.51 -6.68 7.35
N CYS A 535 -10.61 -6.55 6.02
CA CYS A 535 -9.88 -5.53 5.26
C CYS A 535 -10.38 -4.11 5.61
N GLU A 536 -11.70 -3.88 5.65
CA GLU A 536 -12.29 -2.58 6.03
C GLU A 536 -11.91 -2.19 7.47
N GLU A 537 -11.82 -3.15 8.39
CA GLU A 537 -11.33 -2.94 9.76
C GLU A 537 -9.83 -2.62 9.83
N LEU A 538 -8.99 -3.37 9.10
CA LEU A 538 -7.54 -3.11 9.01
C LEU A 538 -7.25 -1.75 8.37
N GLU A 539 -7.95 -1.39 7.29
CA GLU A 539 -7.85 -0.05 6.71
C GLU A 539 -8.28 1.04 7.71
N ARG A 540 -9.34 0.80 8.49
CA ARG A 540 -9.79 1.73 9.53
C ARG A 540 -8.74 1.90 10.63
N GLN A 541 -8.06 0.82 11.04
CA GLN A 541 -6.93 0.89 11.97
C GLN A 541 -5.77 1.70 11.39
N ARG A 542 -5.34 1.41 10.14
CA ARG A 542 -4.27 2.17 9.46
C ARG A 542 -4.62 3.66 9.25
N ARG A 543 -5.90 3.98 9.01
CA ARG A 543 -6.39 5.37 8.95
C ARG A 543 -6.23 6.08 10.31
N GLN A 544 -6.59 5.41 11.41
CA GLN A 544 -6.45 5.95 12.76
C GLN A 544 -4.97 6.15 13.14
N GLU A 545 -4.11 5.16 12.93
CA GLU A 545 -2.66 5.28 13.14
C GLU A 545 -2.09 6.46 12.33
N ALA A 546 -2.47 6.60 11.05
CA ALA A 546 -2.03 7.71 10.21
C ALA A 546 -2.56 9.08 10.68
N GLU A 547 -3.74 9.13 11.30
CA GLU A 547 -4.29 10.35 11.90
C GLU A 547 -3.62 10.71 13.23
N GLU A 548 -3.24 9.71 14.04
CA GLU A 548 -2.45 9.89 15.26
C GLU A 548 -1.03 10.39 14.93
N TRP A 549 -0.34 9.77 13.96
CA TRP A 549 0.98 10.24 13.50
C TRP A 549 0.94 11.64 12.89
N ARG A 550 -0.13 12.02 12.19
CA ARG A 550 -0.33 13.41 11.71
C ARG A 550 -0.51 14.39 12.86
N GLN A 551 -1.29 14.03 13.88
CA GLN A 551 -1.49 14.87 15.07
C GLN A 551 -0.19 15.07 15.84
N GLU A 552 0.59 14.01 16.04
CA GLU A 552 1.87 14.07 16.74
C GLU A 552 2.92 14.85 15.93
N LEU A 553 2.98 14.69 14.60
CA LEU A 553 3.82 15.51 13.73
C LEU A 553 3.46 17.00 13.84
N VAL A 554 2.18 17.36 13.84
CA VAL A 554 1.72 18.74 14.03
C VAL A 554 2.07 19.25 15.44
N ARG A 555 1.96 18.41 16.48
CA ARG A 555 2.36 18.75 17.86
C ARG A 555 3.86 19.05 17.94
N LEU A 556 4.70 18.21 17.33
CA LEU A 556 6.15 18.39 17.28
C LEU A 556 6.56 19.62 16.46
N GLN A 557 5.88 19.91 15.35
CA GLN A 557 6.09 21.15 14.58
C GLN A 557 5.69 22.40 15.36
N GLN A 558 4.59 22.35 16.13
CA GLN A 558 4.19 23.45 17.00
C GLN A 558 5.18 23.66 18.17
N ALA A 559 5.72 22.58 18.75
CA ALA A 559 6.74 22.64 19.79
C ALA A 559 8.04 23.30 19.27
N HIS A 560 8.59 22.78 18.16
CA HIS A 560 9.78 23.36 17.51
C HIS A 560 9.56 24.84 17.14
N ARG A 561 8.36 25.20 16.67
CA ARG A 561 8.04 26.61 16.39
C ARG A 561 8.04 27.47 17.66
N GLN A 562 7.46 26.99 18.76
CA GLN A 562 7.49 27.71 20.04
C GLN A 562 8.91 27.85 20.60
N GLU A 563 9.78 26.86 20.40
CA GLU A 563 11.20 26.91 20.80
C GLU A 563 12.03 27.86 19.92
N LEU A 564 11.74 27.89 18.62
CA LEU A 564 12.30 28.87 17.68
C LEU A 564 11.83 30.30 18.02
N ASP A 565 10.55 30.50 18.32
CA ASP A 565 10.00 31.80 18.72
C ASP A 565 10.56 32.24 20.09
N ARG A 566 10.77 31.32 21.05
CA ARG A 566 11.44 31.59 22.34
C ARG A 566 12.90 31.99 22.16
N SER A 567 13.70 31.21 21.43
CA SER A 567 15.11 31.54 21.19
C SER A 567 15.28 32.86 20.44
N GLN A 568 14.41 33.17 19.46
CA GLN A 568 14.38 34.50 18.85
C GLN A 568 14.06 35.62 19.85
N LEU A 569 13.14 35.41 20.80
CA LEU A 569 12.86 36.37 21.86
C LEU A 569 14.07 36.54 22.78
N GLU A 570 14.72 35.45 23.19
CA GLU A 570 15.94 35.48 24.01
C GLU A 570 17.09 36.23 23.31
N PHE A 571 17.28 36.06 22.00
CA PHE A 571 18.26 36.84 21.23
C PHE A 571 17.88 38.32 21.10
N ARG A 572 16.59 38.67 20.91
CA ARG A 572 16.13 40.08 20.93
C ARG A 572 16.37 40.71 22.30
N ASP A 573 16.11 39.96 23.37
CA ASP A 573 16.34 40.35 24.76
C ASP A 573 17.83 40.55 25.07
N GLN A 574 18.72 39.75 24.48
CA GLN A 574 20.17 39.90 24.60
C GLN A 574 20.66 41.12 23.82
N MET A 575 20.18 41.33 22.59
CA MET A 575 20.47 42.52 21.79
C MET A 575 20.05 43.82 22.50
N ALA A 576 18.82 43.88 23.02
CA ALA A 576 18.34 45.04 23.77
C ALA A 576 19.21 45.36 25.00
N LYS A 577 19.71 44.35 25.72
CA LYS A 577 20.62 44.53 26.87
C LYS A 577 22.01 45.05 26.43
N LEU A 578 22.52 44.61 25.29
CA LEU A 578 23.77 45.12 24.71
C LEU A 578 23.62 46.55 24.20
N GLU A 579 22.48 46.88 23.58
CA GLU A 579 22.12 48.24 23.17
C GLU A 579 22.00 49.16 24.40
N GLU A 580 21.31 48.73 25.46
CA GLU A 580 21.25 49.43 26.74
C GLU A 580 22.63 49.72 27.33
N GLU A 581 23.55 48.76 27.37
CA GLU A 581 24.91 49.00 27.88
C GLU A 581 25.74 49.89 26.96
N LEU A 582 25.55 49.83 25.63
CA LEU A 582 26.14 50.79 24.70
C LEU A 582 25.59 52.21 24.89
N HIS A 583 24.29 52.36 25.19
CA HIS A 583 23.70 53.65 25.57
C HIS A 583 24.32 54.15 26.89
N LYS A 584 24.35 53.33 27.94
CA LYS A 584 24.99 53.69 29.22
C LYS A 584 26.48 54.02 29.08
N GLN A 585 27.19 53.42 28.12
CA GLN A 585 28.58 53.78 27.79
C GLN A 585 28.68 55.13 27.06
N ARG A 586 27.80 55.39 26.08
CA ARG A 586 27.70 56.70 25.41
C ARG A 586 27.37 57.81 26.40
N ASP A 587 26.42 57.59 27.30
CA ASP A 587 26.01 58.57 28.32
C ASP A 587 27.14 58.88 29.29
N ARG A 588 27.91 57.85 29.74
CA ARG A 588 29.13 58.05 30.55
C ARG A 588 30.21 58.81 29.77
N ALA A 589 30.41 58.52 28.48
CA ALA A 589 31.38 59.22 27.66
C ALA A 589 31.00 60.69 27.44
N LEU A 590 29.71 60.98 27.20
CA LEU A 590 29.17 62.35 27.11
C LEU A 590 29.27 63.09 28.45
N ALA A 591 29.03 62.43 29.58
CA ALA A 591 29.23 63.00 30.90
C ALA A 591 30.70 63.38 31.12
N VAL A 592 31.65 62.47 30.89
CA VAL A 592 33.09 62.75 31.01
C VAL A 592 33.54 63.85 30.05
N LEU A 593 33.02 63.89 28.81
CA LEU A 593 33.28 65.00 27.89
C LEU A 593 32.78 66.33 28.46
N SER A 594 31.56 66.39 29.01
CA SER A 594 31.04 67.61 29.64
C SER A 594 31.81 68.02 30.91
N GLU A 595 32.35 67.06 31.67
CA GLU A 595 33.28 67.34 32.78
C GLU A 595 34.59 67.92 32.26
N LYS A 596 35.16 67.39 31.16
CA LYS A 596 36.36 67.95 30.53
C LYS A 596 36.12 69.32 29.90
N ASP A 597 34.94 69.57 29.31
CA ASP A 597 34.58 70.89 28.78
C ASP A 597 34.44 71.92 29.91
N LEU A 598 33.83 71.54 31.05
CA LEU A 598 33.76 72.38 32.25
C LEU A 598 35.14 72.62 32.90
N GLU A 599 36.02 71.61 32.91
CA GLU A 599 37.42 71.80 33.30
C GLU A 599 38.17 72.73 32.34
N LEU A 600 37.93 72.63 31.02
CA LEU A 600 38.51 73.54 30.03
C LEU A 600 37.97 74.97 30.15
N GLU A 601 36.70 75.16 30.52
CA GLU A 601 36.14 76.48 30.82
C GLU A 601 36.69 77.06 32.14
N GLN A 602 36.91 76.22 33.15
CA GLN A 602 37.61 76.61 34.38
C GLN A 602 39.07 76.98 34.10
N LEU A 603 39.81 76.18 33.33
CA LEU A 603 41.18 76.49 32.93
C LEU A 603 41.26 77.74 32.03
N ARG A 604 40.30 77.94 31.12
CA ARG A 604 40.18 79.17 30.31
C ARG A 604 39.91 80.40 31.17
N SER A 605 39.02 80.32 32.16
CA SER A 605 38.72 81.45 33.05
C SER A 605 39.82 81.73 34.07
N VAL A 606 40.52 80.69 34.56
CA VAL A 606 41.76 80.82 35.35
C VAL A 606 42.89 81.43 34.50
N ALA A 607 43.02 81.04 33.22
CA ALA A 607 43.97 81.66 32.30
C ALA A 607 43.58 83.12 31.96
N LEU A 608 42.29 83.43 31.83
CA LEU A 608 41.81 84.80 31.57
C LEU A 608 42.00 85.73 32.78
N THR A 609 41.96 85.19 34.00
CA THR A 609 42.21 85.95 35.24
C THR A 609 43.70 86.01 35.62
N SER A 610 44.49 85.01 35.26
CA SER A 610 45.95 85.00 35.45
C SER A 610 46.71 85.74 34.34
N GLY A 611 46.14 85.82 33.14
CA GLY A 611 46.73 86.39 31.91
C GLY A 611 46.83 87.93 31.88
N LEU A 612 47.01 88.57 33.04
CA LEU A 612 47.11 90.02 33.20
C LEU A 612 48.46 90.50 33.77
N GLN A 613 49.51 89.67 33.71
CA GLN A 613 50.90 90.08 33.96
C GLN A 613 51.87 89.58 32.88
N GLY A 614 52.46 90.54 32.14
CA GLY A 614 53.55 90.30 31.17
C GLY A 614 53.11 89.71 29.81
N HIS A 615 53.68 90.13 28.68
CA HIS A 615 54.58 91.24 28.42
C HIS A 615 54.34 91.81 27.00
N LYS A 616 54.80 93.04 26.71
CA LYS A 616 54.54 93.73 25.43
C LYS A 616 55.53 93.36 24.31
N ALA A 617 55.02 93.43 23.07
CA ALA A 617 55.72 93.76 21.81
C ALA A 617 56.64 92.67 21.20
N PRO A 618 57.12 92.84 19.93
CA PRO A 618 56.40 93.25 18.70
C PRO A 618 56.67 92.28 17.50
N PRO A 619 56.01 92.43 16.33
CA PRO A 619 56.10 91.47 15.22
C PRO A 619 57.29 91.73 14.24
N GLY A 620 57.81 90.66 13.60
CA GLY A 620 58.87 90.77 12.59
C GLY A 620 59.12 89.50 11.75
N TRP A 621 58.62 89.51 10.51
CA TRP A 621 59.20 88.95 9.27
C TRP A 621 60.20 87.77 9.33
N GLY A 622 59.76 86.60 8.86
CA GLY A 622 60.22 86.06 7.56
C GLY A 622 61.52 85.24 7.45
N GLY A 623 61.35 83.92 7.37
CA GLY A 623 62.19 83.02 6.52
C GLY A 623 63.52 82.53 7.10
N GLY A 624 63.97 81.38 6.58
CA GLY A 624 65.20 80.68 6.98
C GLY A 624 64.91 79.24 7.38
N GLU A 625 65.68 78.31 6.82
CA GLU A 625 65.57 76.87 7.07
C GLU A 625 66.58 76.37 8.12
N ASP A 626 66.35 75.13 8.55
CA ASP A 626 67.28 74.21 9.18
C ASP A 626 67.63 74.40 10.67
N GLY A 627 67.87 73.28 11.36
CA GLY A 627 67.90 73.18 12.82
C GLY A 627 67.04 72.02 13.35
N SER A 628 67.36 70.78 12.96
CA SER A 628 66.77 69.57 13.54
C SER A 628 67.15 69.38 15.03
N ASP A 629 66.55 68.36 15.65
CA ASP A 629 67.05 67.71 16.89
C ASP A 629 66.86 68.47 18.21
N SER A 630 65.75 69.21 18.37
CA SER A 630 65.27 69.64 19.71
C SER A 630 63.76 69.44 19.96
N SER A 631 62.94 69.42 18.90
CA SER A 631 61.51 69.11 19.01
C SER A 631 61.22 67.62 19.27
N SER A 632 62.05 66.72 18.73
CA SER A 632 61.85 65.27 18.88
C SER A 632 61.99 64.84 20.34
N ASP A 633 63.02 65.29 21.05
CA ASP A 633 63.22 64.95 22.47
C ASP A 633 62.14 65.56 23.38
N SER A 634 61.66 66.76 23.08
CA SER A 634 60.50 67.31 23.81
C SER A 634 59.23 66.50 23.56
N LEU A 635 59.03 65.97 22.34
CA LEU A 635 57.86 65.16 21.99
C LEU A 635 57.96 63.74 22.54
N THR A 636 59.12 63.09 22.47
CA THR A 636 59.33 61.74 23.06
C THR A 636 59.33 61.79 24.57
N GLN A 637 59.86 62.85 25.20
CA GLN A 637 59.80 63.02 26.65
C GLN A 637 58.39 63.40 27.13
N ALA A 638 57.63 64.19 26.37
CA ALA A 638 56.20 64.38 26.61
C ALA A 638 55.39 63.09 26.42
N LEU A 639 55.68 62.28 25.39
CA LEU A 639 55.06 60.97 25.17
C LEU A 639 55.46 59.96 26.25
N HIS A 640 56.67 60.00 26.80
CA HIS A 640 57.06 59.17 27.94
C HIS A 640 56.36 59.62 29.24
N LEU A 641 56.18 60.94 29.46
CA LEU A 641 55.43 61.46 30.61
C LEU A 641 53.92 61.20 30.50
N ALA A 642 53.38 61.14 29.27
CA ALA A 642 52.01 60.67 29.00
C ALA A 642 51.88 59.15 29.18
N ALA A 643 52.79 58.35 28.61
CA ALA A 643 52.80 56.90 28.75
C ALA A 643 53.02 56.42 30.20
N ALA A 644 53.65 57.25 31.06
CA ALA A 644 53.75 57.00 32.49
C ALA A 644 52.44 57.24 33.26
N ASN A 645 51.46 57.97 32.70
CA ASN A 645 50.22 58.37 33.37
C ASN A 645 48.92 57.94 32.66
N GLU A 646 48.98 57.48 31.40
CA GLU A 646 47.81 57.00 30.66
C GLU A 646 47.62 55.48 30.78
N PRO A 647 46.65 54.99 31.59
CA PRO A 647 46.24 53.59 31.53
C PRO A 647 45.67 53.20 30.15
N THR A 648 45.29 54.18 29.32
CA THR A 648 44.83 54.01 27.94
C THR A 648 45.78 53.16 27.09
N PHE A 649 47.09 53.40 27.18
CA PHE A 649 48.07 52.71 26.33
C PHE A 649 48.28 51.26 26.77
N PHE A 650 48.31 51.01 28.09
CA PHE A 650 48.33 49.64 28.63
C PHE A 650 47.04 48.88 28.32
N LEU A 651 45.88 49.51 28.43
CA LEU A 651 44.59 48.92 28.05
C LEU A 651 44.52 48.61 26.54
N TYR A 652 45.09 49.47 25.69
CA TYR A 652 45.19 49.21 24.24
C TYR A 652 46.13 48.03 23.95
N ALA A 653 47.31 47.97 24.58
CA ALA A 653 48.24 46.85 24.45
C ALA A 653 47.62 45.53 24.95
N GLU A 654 46.87 45.55 26.05
CA GLU A 654 46.15 44.38 26.56
C GLU A 654 45.02 43.95 25.61
N GLN A 655 44.28 44.90 25.03
CA GLN A 655 43.27 44.61 24.00
C GLN A 655 43.90 44.03 22.73
N LEU A 656 45.07 44.51 22.33
CA LEU A 656 45.83 43.97 21.19
C LEU A 656 46.24 42.51 21.48
N ALA A 657 46.85 42.24 22.64
CA ALA A 657 47.25 40.90 23.05
C ALA A 657 46.06 39.93 23.15
N ARG A 658 44.92 40.38 23.70
CA ARG A 658 43.66 39.61 23.70
C ARG A 658 43.20 39.30 22.26
N LYS A 659 43.30 40.25 21.33
CA LYS A 659 42.99 40.04 19.91
C LYS A 659 43.99 39.13 19.19
N GLU A 660 45.26 39.13 19.55
CA GLU A 660 46.25 38.19 19.03
C GLU A 660 46.01 36.76 19.53
N VAL A 661 45.62 36.59 20.79
CA VAL A 661 45.16 35.29 21.33
C VAL A 661 43.89 34.82 20.62
N GLU A 662 42.92 35.71 20.39
CA GLU A 662 41.70 35.39 19.62
C GLU A 662 42.02 35.02 18.17
N ILE A 663 42.89 35.77 17.48
CA ILE A 663 43.34 35.49 16.11
C ILE A 663 44.11 34.16 16.04
N THR A 664 44.95 33.84 17.01
CA THR A 664 45.67 32.55 17.03
C THR A 664 44.77 31.38 17.39
N ALA A 665 43.75 31.57 18.24
CA ALA A 665 42.70 30.58 18.47
C ALA A 665 41.85 30.34 17.21
N LEU A 666 41.40 31.40 16.55
CA LEU A 666 40.66 31.33 15.28
C LEU A 666 41.49 30.69 14.16
N ARG A 667 42.79 30.99 14.05
CA ARG A 667 43.71 30.30 13.11
C ARG A 667 43.82 28.81 13.42
N LYS A 668 43.92 28.41 14.69
CA LYS A 668 43.92 27.00 15.11
C LYS A 668 42.59 26.30 14.80
N GLN A 669 41.46 26.97 15.02
CA GLN A 669 40.14 26.44 14.67
C GLN A 669 39.95 26.31 13.15
N ARG A 670 40.36 27.33 12.38
CA ARG A 670 40.37 27.29 10.91
C ARG A 670 41.20 26.12 10.40
N HIS A 671 42.38 25.88 10.97
CA HIS A 671 43.22 24.75 10.58
C HIS A 671 42.60 23.39 10.90
N LYS A 672 41.91 23.24 12.05
CA LYS A 672 41.13 22.02 12.33
C LYS A 672 40.02 21.80 11.31
N LEU A 673 39.25 22.84 10.97
CA LEU A 673 38.20 22.76 9.96
C LEU A 673 38.77 22.47 8.56
N GLU A 674 39.94 23.01 8.22
CA GLU A 674 40.67 22.67 6.98
C GLU A 674 41.07 21.19 6.95
N MET A 675 41.59 20.64 8.06
CA MET A 675 41.89 19.21 8.20
C MET A 675 40.63 18.34 8.12
N GLU A 676 39.54 18.72 8.77
CA GLU A 676 38.25 18.01 8.74
C GLU A 676 37.65 18.02 7.32
N VAL A 677 37.75 19.14 6.59
CA VAL A 677 37.35 19.26 5.18
C VAL A 677 38.20 18.36 4.28
N HIS A 678 39.53 18.33 4.46
CA HIS A 678 40.38 17.39 3.69
C HIS A 678 40.04 15.93 4.01
N GLN A 679 39.86 15.57 5.29
CA GLN A 679 39.42 14.22 5.68
C GLN A 679 38.02 13.84 5.18
N LEU A 680 37.16 14.83 4.88
CA LEU A 680 35.87 14.61 4.20
C LEU A 680 36.05 14.47 2.69
N GLN A 681 36.94 15.26 2.07
CA GLN A 681 37.30 15.13 0.64
C GLN A 681 37.94 13.77 0.35
N ASP A 682 38.90 13.33 1.15
CA ASP A 682 39.56 12.03 1.01
C ASP A 682 38.57 10.87 1.14
N ARG A 683 37.62 10.95 2.10
CA ARG A 683 36.54 9.96 2.23
C ARG A 683 35.60 9.96 1.03
N LEU A 684 35.16 11.13 0.55
CA LEU A 684 34.31 11.23 -0.64
C LEU A 684 35.02 10.73 -1.92
N LEU A 685 36.35 10.86 -2.01
CA LEU A 685 37.13 10.26 -3.09
C LEU A 685 37.16 8.73 -2.98
N VAL A 686 37.43 8.18 -1.79
CA VAL A 686 37.45 6.73 -1.56
C VAL A 686 36.05 6.09 -1.76
N GLU A 687 35.00 6.70 -1.22
CA GLU A 687 33.60 6.30 -1.45
C GLU A 687 33.24 6.41 -2.95
N GLY A 688 33.68 7.47 -3.62
CA GLY A 688 33.52 7.67 -5.06
C GLY A 688 34.39 6.76 -5.96
N GLU A 689 35.35 6.04 -5.38
CA GLU A 689 36.10 4.96 -6.04
C GLU A 689 35.45 3.59 -5.78
N GLN A 690 35.06 3.31 -4.54
CA GLN A 690 34.30 2.10 -4.18
C GLN A 690 33.00 2.01 -5.01
N HIS A 691 32.20 3.07 -5.07
CA HIS A 691 30.98 3.08 -5.90
C HIS A 691 31.26 2.95 -7.40
N ARG A 692 32.46 3.32 -7.87
CA ARG A 692 32.87 3.14 -9.27
C ARG A 692 33.22 1.67 -9.55
N GLU A 693 33.93 1.02 -8.62
CA GLU A 693 34.23 -0.40 -8.66
C GLU A 693 32.94 -1.25 -8.55
N GLU A 694 32.03 -0.91 -7.64
CA GLU A 694 30.70 -1.52 -7.51
C GLU A 694 29.89 -1.39 -8.80
N VAL A 695 29.82 -0.18 -9.40
CA VAL A 695 29.11 0.04 -10.67
C VAL A 695 29.76 -0.75 -11.81
N CYS A 696 31.08 -0.79 -11.93
CA CYS A 696 31.76 -1.60 -12.94
C CYS A 696 31.55 -3.11 -12.73
N ALA A 697 31.55 -3.59 -11.48
CA ALA A 697 31.25 -4.99 -11.18
C ALA A 697 29.80 -5.35 -11.52
N LEU A 698 28.83 -4.50 -11.14
CA LEU A 698 27.41 -4.69 -11.46
C LEU A 698 27.15 -4.61 -12.96
N GLN A 699 27.81 -3.70 -13.69
CA GLN A 699 27.78 -3.66 -15.15
C GLN A 699 28.34 -4.96 -15.75
N GLY A 700 29.48 -5.45 -15.28
CA GLY A 700 30.03 -6.74 -15.69
C GLY A 700 29.11 -7.94 -15.41
N HIS A 701 28.37 -7.92 -14.29
CA HIS A 701 27.34 -8.91 -13.97
C HIS A 701 26.12 -8.81 -14.89
N ILE A 702 25.65 -7.60 -15.23
CA ILE A 702 24.55 -7.37 -16.18
C ILE A 702 24.96 -7.82 -17.60
N GLU A 703 26.15 -7.44 -18.06
CA GLU A 703 26.71 -7.88 -19.34
C GLU A 703 26.91 -9.39 -19.39
N LYS A 704 27.29 -10.03 -18.27
CA LYS A 704 27.35 -11.49 -18.20
C LYS A 704 25.96 -12.12 -18.32
N SER A 705 24.98 -11.61 -17.56
CA SER A 705 23.59 -12.08 -17.61
C SER A 705 23.00 -11.95 -19.02
N PHE A 706 23.23 -10.81 -19.69
CA PHE A 706 22.80 -10.58 -21.07
C PHE A 706 23.48 -11.54 -22.07
N ARG A 707 24.78 -11.81 -21.90
CA ARG A 707 25.51 -12.81 -22.70
C ARG A 707 24.95 -14.23 -22.47
N ASP A 708 24.65 -14.60 -21.23
CA ASP A 708 24.11 -15.92 -20.89
C ASP A 708 22.67 -16.10 -21.40
N GLN A 709 21.79 -15.10 -21.25
CA GLN A 709 20.46 -15.08 -21.89
C GLN A 709 20.54 -15.15 -23.42
N SER A 710 21.50 -14.45 -24.04
CA SER A 710 21.71 -14.51 -25.50
C SER A 710 22.17 -15.89 -25.98
N ARG A 711 22.88 -16.66 -25.13
CA ARG A 711 23.32 -18.04 -25.43
C ARG A 711 22.17 -19.04 -25.38
N GLU A 712 21.15 -18.83 -24.55
CA GLU A 712 19.98 -19.73 -24.45
C GLU A 712 19.17 -19.79 -25.75
N GLY A 713 19.21 -18.74 -26.58
CA GLY A 713 18.61 -18.72 -27.92
C GLY A 713 19.50 -19.27 -29.05
N ALA A 714 20.76 -19.66 -28.77
CA ALA A 714 21.73 -20.01 -29.82
C ALA A 714 21.50 -21.43 -30.38
N ASN A 715 21.43 -21.55 -31.71
CA ASN A 715 21.28 -22.85 -32.37
C ASN A 715 22.56 -23.71 -32.22
N LEU A 716 22.54 -24.63 -31.26
CA LEU A 716 23.67 -25.50 -30.92
C LEU A 716 24.12 -26.40 -32.08
N GLU A 717 23.22 -26.83 -32.97
CA GLU A 717 23.59 -27.60 -34.16
C GLU A 717 24.33 -26.75 -35.19
N TYR A 718 23.98 -25.46 -35.33
CA TYR A 718 24.76 -24.52 -36.16
C TYR A 718 26.15 -24.28 -35.58
N LEU A 719 26.24 -24.02 -34.26
CA LEU A 719 27.52 -23.86 -33.56
C LEU A 719 28.40 -25.11 -33.68
N LYS A 720 27.86 -26.30 -33.44
CA LYS A 720 28.51 -27.61 -33.65
C LYS A 720 29.04 -27.78 -35.07
N ASN A 721 28.27 -27.38 -36.09
CA ASN A 721 28.72 -27.41 -37.48
C ASN A 721 29.85 -26.40 -37.78
N ILE A 722 29.87 -25.23 -37.15
CA ILE A 722 31.00 -24.28 -37.28
C ILE A 722 32.22 -24.79 -36.53
N ILE A 723 32.09 -25.32 -35.32
CA ILE A 723 33.20 -25.91 -34.56
C ILE A 723 33.80 -27.09 -35.33
N TYR A 724 32.97 -27.96 -35.90
CA TYR A 724 33.43 -29.04 -36.77
C TYR A 724 34.21 -28.51 -37.99
N ARG A 725 33.73 -27.44 -38.65
CA ARG A 725 34.47 -26.77 -39.74
C ARG A 725 35.78 -26.15 -39.25
N PHE A 726 35.80 -25.46 -38.11
CA PHE A 726 37.01 -24.86 -37.53
C PHE A 726 38.09 -25.91 -37.24
N LEU A 727 37.70 -27.09 -36.74
CA LEU A 727 38.60 -28.21 -36.47
C LEU A 727 39.07 -28.97 -37.73
N THR A 728 38.29 -28.95 -38.82
CA THR A 728 38.58 -29.72 -40.05
C THR A 728 39.17 -28.89 -41.20
N LEU A 729 39.00 -27.57 -41.20
CA LEU A 729 39.62 -26.67 -42.19
C LEU A 729 41.15 -26.66 -42.02
N PRO A 730 41.94 -26.77 -43.10
CA PRO A 730 43.41 -26.63 -43.04
C PRO A 730 43.88 -25.18 -43.15
N ASP A 731 43.06 -24.28 -43.73
CA ASP A 731 43.40 -22.88 -44.00
C ASP A 731 43.30 -22.00 -42.74
N SER A 732 44.32 -21.15 -42.52
CA SER A 732 44.38 -20.20 -41.42
C SER A 732 43.36 -19.07 -41.55
N LEU A 733 43.03 -18.61 -42.76
CA LEU A 733 42.05 -17.54 -42.96
C LEU A 733 40.62 -18.02 -42.70
N GLY A 734 40.24 -19.17 -43.26
CA GLY A 734 38.98 -19.85 -42.97
C GLY A 734 38.82 -20.24 -41.49
N ARG A 735 39.92 -20.59 -40.80
CA ARG A 735 39.94 -20.75 -39.34
C ARG A 735 39.68 -19.44 -38.60
N GLN A 736 40.30 -18.33 -38.98
CA GLN A 736 40.02 -17.02 -38.36
C GLN A 736 38.58 -16.56 -38.58
N GLN A 737 38.01 -16.80 -39.76
CA GLN A 737 36.61 -16.49 -40.06
C GLN A 737 35.64 -17.35 -39.24
N THR A 738 35.86 -18.67 -39.17
CA THR A 738 35.02 -19.57 -38.35
C THR A 738 35.19 -19.35 -36.85
N LEU A 739 36.40 -19.01 -36.38
CA LEU A 739 36.63 -18.54 -35.00
C LEU A 739 35.88 -17.25 -34.71
N THR A 740 35.89 -16.27 -35.62
CA THR A 740 35.15 -15.02 -35.47
C THR A 740 33.63 -15.29 -35.36
N ALA A 741 33.11 -16.23 -36.16
CA ALA A 741 31.71 -16.66 -36.05
C ALA A 741 31.39 -17.38 -34.72
N ILE A 742 32.31 -18.22 -34.21
CA ILE A 742 32.16 -18.85 -32.88
C ILE A 742 32.15 -17.77 -31.78
N LEU A 743 33.05 -16.79 -31.85
CA LEU A 743 33.15 -15.68 -30.89
C LEU A 743 31.90 -14.80 -30.87
N THR A 744 31.24 -14.58 -32.01
CA THR A 744 29.99 -13.81 -32.08
C THR A 744 28.77 -14.62 -31.62
N ILE A 745 28.67 -15.90 -31.98
CA ILE A 745 27.54 -16.78 -31.58
C ILE A 745 27.55 -17.07 -30.08
N LEU A 746 28.73 -17.18 -29.47
CA LEU A 746 28.89 -17.38 -28.02
C LEU A 746 29.03 -16.07 -27.23
N HIS A 747 28.89 -14.92 -27.88
CA HIS A 747 28.92 -13.58 -27.27
C HIS A 747 30.07 -13.41 -26.24
N PHE A 748 31.32 -13.57 -26.69
CA PHE A 748 32.50 -13.36 -25.83
C PHE A 748 32.69 -11.88 -25.43
N SER A 749 33.27 -11.65 -24.25
CA SER A 749 33.70 -10.32 -23.78
C SER A 749 34.67 -9.66 -24.77
N PRO A 750 34.71 -8.31 -24.89
CA PRO A 750 35.78 -7.61 -25.60
C PRO A 750 37.18 -7.92 -25.05
N GLU A 751 37.31 -8.35 -23.79
CA GLU A 751 38.57 -8.77 -23.17
C GLU A 751 38.93 -10.20 -23.58
N GLU A 752 38.02 -11.16 -23.35
CA GLU A 752 38.18 -12.56 -23.76
C GLU A 752 38.50 -12.67 -25.27
N LYS A 753 37.83 -11.86 -26.08
CA LYS A 753 38.09 -11.74 -27.54
C LYS A 753 39.49 -11.21 -27.84
N GLN A 754 39.98 -10.21 -27.09
CA GLN A 754 41.35 -9.72 -27.25
C GLN A 754 42.36 -10.80 -26.88
N ASP A 755 42.17 -11.51 -25.77
CA ASP A 755 43.11 -12.57 -25.36
C ASP A 755 43.13 -13.75 -26.33
N ILE A 756 41.97 -14.19 -26.83
CA ILE A 756 41.89 -15.20 -27.90
C ILE A 756 42.56 -14.70 -29.20
N MET A 757 42.46 -13.41 -29.53
CA MET A 757 43.15 -12.82 -30.68
C MET A 757 44.66 -12.56 -30.45
N ARG A 758 45.12 -12.49 -29.19
CA ARG A 758 46.55 -12.39 -28.83
C ARG A 758 47.29 -13.72 -28.97
N VAL A 759 46.58 -14.87 -28.95
CA VAL A 759 47.19 -16.18 -29.21
C VAL A 759 47.55 -16.32 -30.70
N PRO A 760 48.84 -16.47 -31.07
CA PRO A 760 49.25 -16.53 -32.47
C PRO A 760 48.78 -17.85 -33.11
N ALA A 761 48.23 -17.77 -34.32
CA ALA A 761 47.69 -18.91 -35.07
C ALA A 761 48.72 -19.99 -35.49
N SER A 762 50.01 -19.74 -35.23
CA SER A 762 51.12 -20.70 -35.39
C SER A 762 51.40 -21.52 -34.12
N SER A 763 50.86 -21.13 -32.96
CA SER A 763 50.92 -21.96 -31.75
C SER A 763 49.89 -23.08 -31.84
N SER A 764 50.31 -24.32 -31.61
CA SER A 764 49.38 -25.45 -31.54
C SER A 764 48.53 -25.32 -30.28
N TRP A 765 47.24 -24.97 -30.44
CA TRP A 765 46.27 -24.87 -29.33
C TRP A 765 46.11 -26.19 -28.56
N TRP A 766 46.44 -27.31 -29.20
CA TRP A 766 46.58 -28.60 -28.55
C TRP A 766 48.06 -28.83 -28.22
N PRO A 767 48.45 -29.15 -26.97
CA PRO A 767 49.80 -29.58 -26.68
C PRO A 767 50.09 -30.85 -27.49
N SER A 768 51.18 -30.84 -28.26
CA SER A 768 51.55 -31.97 -29.11
C SER A 768 52.03 -33.14 -28.27
N GLY A 769 51.07 -33.96 -27.84
CA GLY A 769 51.30 -35.18 -27.06
C GLY A 769 52.27 -36.09 -27.77
N LYS A 770 53.49 -36.19 -27.25
CA LYS A 770 54.48 -37.17 -27.68
C LYS A 770 53.88 -38.56 -27.44
N ARG A 771 53.72 -39.33 -28.52
CA ARG A 771 53.47 -40.77 -28.49
C ARG A 771 54.81 -41.50 -28.52
#